data_AF-A0A960BPS5-F1
#
_entry.id   AF-A0A960BPS5-F1
#
_cell.length_a   1.000
_cell.length_b   1.000
_cell.length_c   1.000
_cell.angle_alpha   90.00
_cell.angle_beta   90.00
_cell.angle_gamma   90.00
#
_symmetry.space_group_name_H-M   'P 1'
#
loop_
_entity.id
_entity.type
_entity.pdbx_description
1 polymer ?
#
loop_
_entity_poly.entity_id
_entity_poly.type
_entity_poly.pdbx_seq_one_letter_code
_entity_poly.pdbx_strand_id
1 'polypeptide(L)'
;MTEVTDELDLSAQAGILLGAFMTGRSFQPNLLSRATKDQAILTGVAAATGYGWGTSAHSFLRAIARRFGRAGLGTSIAVDAAAVAVGAAAYKALPASDQAPPRRAVARLAALGYGAAGAAGLVAAAGRYVPGNQSVVSTGSAALVAGAGYATIRNSVVGSADGTDGRAHEDITRSVSPPKAIAAAGVTTALLIAAGHGEAKLSAGMARLAATILGGDPADHRTAGRFASFATLAAAGWGAVTLVNRKLAVGGNAADDSNTTAPEISEVTGGPGSLIPWSKQTREASRWLREVLTPEQITEVMGEPAKQPIRVYASLQSAATEQERAELLLAEIDRTGALDRSVFAIFSATGSGYVNYVASETLEYLTRGDCASACIQYSVLPSALSLNRVHMGTRQTKIVVNGIIERLLARPPEKRPKFVLFGESLGSQVSQEMFRGEGITGPAGIALDAAVWIGTPNATKWRDELWGDRPVGQAPSVGPGAAFLPRAVRDWRGLSDEQRAGVKYLLLNNGDDPIPKFGPQLLWRQPDWLGPDNTRPPGAPRGTAWQPVVTFFATFLDMQNALSPTPGTFDEGGHDYRRETPEAVRTVFGLDATEEQMVRVQQSLRDRELHFEVQRDWAAAVAAPEEKRAEAEEKLEKKVSEWVGHEVTPEDIEKLAE
;
A
#
# COMPACT_ATOMS: atom_id res chain seq x y z
N MET A 1 -10.68 -48.00 -24.43
CA MET A 1 -10.16 -46.98 -23.50
C MET A 1 -8.66 -47.15 -23.41
N THR A 2 -7.88 -46.38 -24.19
CA THR A 2 -6.46 -46.00 -23.98
C THR A 2 -5.99 -45.18 -25.19
N GLU A 3 -6.44 -43.93 -25.31
CA GLU A 3 -5.86 -42.92 -26.21
C GLU A 3 -6.04 -41.55 -25.56
N VAL A 4 -5.15 -41.22 -24.62
CA VAL A 4 -5.00 -39.86 -24.08
C VAL A 4 -3.49 -39.64 -23.88
N THR A 5 -3.00 -38.54 -24.49
CA THR A 5 -1.62 -37.96 -24.52
C THR A 5 -0.62 -38.66 -25.47
N ASP A 6 0.20 -37.98 -26.29
CA ASP A 6 1.43 -37.35 -25.76
C ASP A 6 2.20 -36.42 -26.76
N GLU A 7 1.60 -35.39 -27.35
CA GLU A 7 2.39 -34.22 -27.81
C GLU A 7 1.67 -32.92 -27.45
N LEU A 8 2.20 -32.20 -26.45
CA LEU A 8 1.83 -30.80 -26.22
C LEU A 8 2.10 -29.99 -27.51
N ASP A 9 1.13 -29.19 -27.97
CA ASP A 9 1.37 -28.25 -29.07
C ASP A 9 2.59 -27.36 -28.73
N LEU A 10 3.35 -26.99 -29.76
CA LEU A 10 4.58 -26.21 -29.60
C LEU A 10 4.33 -24.91 -28.83
N SER A 11 3.14 -24.31 -28.98
CA SER A 11 2.75 -23.10 -28.24
C SER A 11 2.46 -23.38 -26.76
N ALA A 12 1.88 -24.52 -26.43
CA ALA A 12 1.70 -24.94 -25.04
C ALA A 12 3.05 -25.25 -24.37
N GLN A 13 3.99 -25.86 -25.10
CA GLN A 13 5.37 -26.06 -24.62
C GLN A 13 6.09 -24.73 -24.40
N ALA A 14 6.00 -23.78 -25.34
CA ALA A 14 6.54 -22.43 -25.17
C ALA A 14 5.93 -21.72 -23.94
N GLY A 15 4.63 -21.87 -23.73
CA GLY A 15 3.94 -21.40 -22.52
C GLY A 15 4.52 -22.01 -21.23
N ILE A 16 4.68 -23.33 -21.18
CA ILE A 16 5.27 -24.02 -20.02
C ILE A 16 6.68 -23.51 -19.73
N LEU A 17 7.52 -23.35 -20.77
CA LEU A 17 8.89 -22.89 -20.62
C LEU A 17 8.94 -21.44 -20.12
N LEU A 18 8.12 -20.54 -20.67
CA LEU A 18 8.07 -19.15 -20.20
C LEU A 18 7.50 -19.06 -18.77
N GLY A 19 6.47 -19.85 -18.45
CA GLY A 19 5.95 -20.01 -17.10
C GLY A 19 7.03 -20.48 -16.12
N ALA A 20 7.79 -21.51 -16.49
CA ALA A 20 8.89 -22.03 -15.68
C ALA A 20 10.00 -20.98 -15.44
N PHE A 21 10.38 -20.22 -16.47
CA PHE A 21 11.34 -19.13 -16.34
C PHE A 21 10.85 -18.06 -15.34
N MET A 22 9.59 -17.65 -15.46
CA MET A 22 8.98 -16.68 -14.56
C MET A 22 8.83 -17.20 -13.13
N THR A 23 8.52 -18.49 -12.94
CA THR A 23 8.54 -19.18 -11.64
C THR A 23 9.92 -19.07 -10.99
N GLY A 24 11.00 -19.39 -11.71
CA GLY A 24 12.36 -19.27 -11.19
C GLY A 24 12.71 -17.83 -10.79
N ARG A 25 12.29 -16.86 -11.60
CA ARG A 25 12.50 -15.43 -11.32
C ARG A 25 11.63 -14.87 -10.20
N SER A 26 10.51 -15.50 -9.86
CA SER A 26 9.57 -14.99 -8.85
C SER A 26 10.18 -14.89 -7.45
N PHE A 27 11.27 -15.62 -7.19
CA PHE A 27 12.04 -15.55 -5.94
C PHE A 27 12.94 -14.31 -5.83
N GLN A 28 12.97 -13.45 -6.85
CA GLN A 28 13.64 -12.15 -6.73
C GLN A 28 12.98 -11.33 -5.60
N PRO A 29 13.77 -10.60 -4.80
CA PRO A 29 13.23 -9.70 -3.79
C PRO A 29 12.49 -8.54 -4.45
N ASN A 30 11.56 -7.94 -3.71
CA ASN A 30 10.92 -6.70 -4.09
C ASN A 30 11.29 -5.62 -3.08
N LEU A 31 10.33 -4.84 -2.58
CA LEU A 31 10.63 -3.77 -1.63
C LEU A 31 10.87 -4.31 -0.23
N LEU A 32 10.03 -5.27 0.19
CA LEU A 32 10.07 -5.89 1.52
C LEU A 32 10.31 -7.40 1.45
N SER A 33 10.72 -8.00 2.58
CA SER A 33 10.71 -9.44 2.75
C SER A 33 9.28 -10.01 2.79
N ARG A 34 9.13 -11.29 2.45
CA ARG A 34 7.82 -11.93 2.25
C ARG A 34 7.77 -13.29 2.92
N ALA A 35 6.61 -13.61 3.48
CA ALA A 35 6.37 -14.92 4.06
C ALA A 35 6.23 -15.98 2.97
N THR A 36 6.39 -17.25 3.34
CA THR A 36 6.24 -18.39 2.42
C THR A 36 4.87 -18.40 1.71
N LYS A 37 3.80 -17.97 2.38
CA LYS A 37 2.45 -17.85 1.79
C LYS A 37 2.40 -16.83 0.65
N ASP A 38 2.94 -15.63 0.88
CA ASP A 38 2.94 -14.55 -0.12
C ASP A 38 3.81 -14.92 -1.32
N GLN A 39 4.96 -15.56 -1.06
CA GLN A 39 5.81 -16.08 -2.13
C GLN A 39 5.07 -17.13 -2.97
N ALA A 40 4.32 -18.05 -2.35
CA ALA A 40 3.56 -19.06 -3.08
C ALA A 40 2.53 -18.44 -4.03
N ILE A 41 1.80 -17.43 -3.56
CA ILE A 41 0.84 -16.67 -4.37
C ILE A 41 1.55 -16.04 -5.56
N LEU A 42 2.68 -15.36 -5.32
CA LEU A 42 3.44 -14.70 -6.37
C LEU A 42 4.02 -15.68 -7.40
N THR A 43 4.57 -16.81 -6.94
CA THR A 43 5.09 -17.87 -7.80
C THR A 43 3.97 -18.43 -8.70
N GLY A 44 2.76 -18.63 -8.15
CA GLY A 44 1.59 -19.04 -8.94
C GLY A 44 1.15 -17.99 -9.96
N VAL A 45 1.13 -16.72 -9.59
CA VAL A 45 0.85 -15.60 -10.50
C VAL A 45 1.90 -15.53 -11.63
N ALA A 46 3.18 -15.70 -11.30
CA ALA A 46 4.27 -15.69 -12.26
C ALA A 46 4.17 -16.85 -13.26
N ALA A 47 3.91 -18.07 -12.76
CA ALA A 47 3.70 -19.26 -13.58
C ALA A 47 2.53 -19.07 -14.55
N ALA A 48 1.37 -18.63 -14.03
CA ALA A 48 0.17 -18.42 -14.83
C ALA A 48 0.34 -17.31 -15.86
N THR A 49 0.99 -16.20 -15.48
CA THR A 49 1.29 -15.07 -16.40
C THR A 49 2.20 -15.53 -17.53
N GLY A 50 3.30 -16.22 -17.21
CA GLY A 50 4.23 -16.73 -18.22
C GLY A 50 3.61 -17.77 -19.13
N TYR A 51 2.81 -18.69 -18.58
CA TYR A 51 2.07 -19.67 -19.37
C TYR A 51 1.05 -19.04 -20.31
N GLY A 52 0.20 -18.14 -19.78
CA GLY A 52 -0.85 -17.48 -20.56
C GLY A 52 -0.28 -16.60 -21.67
N TRP A 53 0.75 -15.80 -21.35
CA TRP A 53 1.44 -14.97 -22.33
C TRP A 53 2.18 -15.82 -23.35
N GLY A 54 2.99 -16.78 -22.91
CA GLY A 54 3.80 -17.63 -23.78
C GLY A 54 2.94 -18.42 -24.77
N THR A 55 1.86 -19.04 -24.30
CA THR A 55 0.93 -19.80 -25.16
C THR A 55 0.23 -18.90 -26.18
N SER A 56 -0.32 -17.76 -25.72
CA SER A 56 -1.11 -16.87 -26.58
C SER A 56 -0.25 -16.14 -27.61
N ALA A 57 0.88 -15.56 -27.17
CA ALA A 57 1.80 -14.84 -28.04
C ALA A 57 2.47 -15.78 -29.04
N HIS A 58 2.92 -16.97 -28.61
CA HIS A 58 3.50 -17.95 -29.52
C HIS A 58 2.47 -18.50 -30.52
N SER A 59 1.21 -18.72 -30.11
CA SER A 59 0.14 -19.11 -31.03
C SER A 59 -0.08 -18.09 -32.16
N PHE A 60 0.07 -16.80 -31.85
CA PHE A 60 0.03 -15.74 -32.84
C PHE A 60 1.25 -15.77 -33.78
N LEU A 61 2.47 -15.98 -33.25
CA LEU A 61 3.67 -16.19 -34.07
C LEU A 61 3.51 -17.39 -35.02
N ARG A 62 2.93 -18.50 -34.52
CA ARG A 62 2.58 -19.68 -35.33
C ARG A 62 1.55 -19.35 -36.42
N ALA A 63 0.56 -18.52 -36.13
CA ALA A 63 -0.40 -18.06 -37.12
C ALA A 63 0.27 -17.23 -38.24
N ILE A 64 1.26 -16.40 -37.89
CA ILE A 64 2.09 -15.68 -38.87
C ILE A 64 2.92 -16.67 -39.70
N ALA A 65 3.59 -17.64 -39.08
CA ALA A 65 4.40 -18.64 -39.79
C ALA A 65 3.58 -19.41 -40.83
N ARG A 66 2.32 -19.74 -40.53
CA ARG A 66 1.38 -20.39 -41.47
C ARG A 66 1.05 -19.54 -42.70
N ARG A 67 1.21 -18.21 -42.65
CA ARG A 67 1.00 -17.33 -43.81
C ARG A 67 2.15 -17.37 -44.81
N PHE A 68 3.33 -17.83 -44.40
CA PHE A 68 4.55 -17.88 -45.22
C PHE A 68 4.82 -19.26 -45.86
N GLY A 69 3.88 -20.22 -45.80
CA GLY A 69 3.98 -21.52 -46.51
C GLY A 69 3.49 -22.73 -45.71
N ARG A 70 3.82 -23.95 -46.18
CA ARG A 70 3.46 -25.20 -45.48
C ARG A 70 4.05 -25.20 -44.06
N ALA A 71 3.23 -25.57 -43.09
CA ALA A 71 3.43 -25.46 -41.63
C ALA A 71 4.60 -26.29 -41.04
N GLY A 72 5.80 -26.18 -41.61
CA GLY A 72 7.01 -26.85 -41.14
C GLY A 72 7.61 -26.18 -39.90
N LEU A 73 8.29 -26.98 -39.09
CA LEU A 73 9.02 -26.52 -37.90
C LEU A 73 10.05 -25.42 -38.24
N GLY A 74 10.68 -25.50 -39.42
CA GLY A 74 11.66 -24.50 -39.89
C GLY A 74 11.09 -23.08 -40.05
N THR A 75 9.89 -22.92 -40.63
CA THR A 75 9.24 -21.61 -40.75
C THR A 75 8.87 -21.04 -39.37
N SER A 76 8.52 -21.91 -38.42
CA SER A 76 8.31 -21.51 -37.02
C SER A 76 9.56 -20.92 -36.42
N ILE A 77 10.68 -21.66 -36.49
CA ILE A 77 11.97 -21.25 -35.96
C ILE A 77 12.40 -19.90 -36.55
N ALA A 78 12.19 -19.68 -37.85
CA ALA A 78 12.50 -18.41 -38.50
C ALA A 78 11.66 -17.24 -37.95
N VAL A 79 10.34 -17.43 -37.77
CA VAL A 79 9.45 -16.41 -37.19
C VAL A 79 9.78 -16.15 -35.72
N ASP A 80 10.08 -17.20 -34.95
CA ASP A 80 10.45 -17.10 -33.53
C ASP A 80 11.77 -16.35 -33.36
N ALA A 81 12.79 -16.65 -34.19
CA ALA A 81 14.05 -15.91 -34.22
C ALA A 81 13.86 -14.43 -34.61
N ALA A 82 12.99 -14.15 -35.59
CA ALA A 82 12.64 -12.78 -35.96
C ALA A 82 11.95 -12.03 -34.80
N ALA A 83 11.04 -12.69 -34.08
CA ALA A 83 10.39 -12.11 -32.90
C ALA A 83 11.40 -11.78 -31.79
N VAL A 84 12.38 -12.65 -31.54
CA VAL A 84 13.48 -12.39 -30.61
C VAL A 84 14.29 -11.16 -31.03
N ALA A 85 14.65 -11.07 -32.32
CA ALA A 85 15.39 -9.92 -32.85
C ALA A 85 14.62 -8.60 -32.73
N VAL A 86 13.32 -8.61 -33.05
CA VAL A 86 12.43 -7.44 -32.89
C VAL A 86 12.32 -7.04 -31.41
N GLY A 87 12.16 -8.01 -30.51
CA GLY A 87 12.14 -7.76 -29.07
C GLY A 87 13.44 -7.10 -28.57
N ALA A 88 14.59 -7.61 -29.01
CA ALA A 88 15.90 -7.05 -28.67
C ALA A 88 16.10 -5.63 -29.25
N ALA A 89 15.65 -5.39 -30.48
CA ALA A 89 15.68 -4.07 -31.10
C ALA A 89 14.78 -3.07 -30.35
N ALA A 90 13.56 -3.48 -30.00
CA ALA A 90 12.62 -2.67 -29.22
C ALA A 90 13.16 -2.37 -27.81
N TYR A 91 13.85 -3.33 -27.18
CA TYR A 91 14.50 -3.12 -25.88
C TYR A 91 15.47 -1.92 -25.92
N LYS A 92 16.25 -1.79 -27.01
CA LYS A 92 17.20 -0.69 -27.22
C LYS A 92 16.52 0.59 -27.70
N ALA A 93 15.60 0.50 -28.65
CA ALA A 93 14.98 1.67 -29.29
C ALA A 93 13.94 2.38 -28.41
N LEU A 94 13.31 1.67 -27.48
CA LEU A 94 12.23 2.20 -26.64
C LEU A 94 12.61 2.11 -25.16
N PRO A 95 13.60 2.87 -24.63
CA PRO A 95 14.02 2.74 -23.23
C PRO A 95 12.83 2.86 -22.27
N ALA A 96 12.91 2.08 -21.18
CA ALA A 96 11.93 2.10 -20.11
C ALA A 96 11.92 3.47 -19.42
N SER A 97 10.72 3.93 -19.06
CA SER A 97 10.52 5.16 -18.30
C SER A 97 9.09 5.13 -17.75
N ASP A 98 8.93 5.48 -16.48
CA ASP A 98 7.62 5.59 -15.85
C ASP A 98 6.78 6.74 -16.45
N GLN A 99 7.44 7.70 -17.10
CA GLN A 99 6.80 8.84 -17.78
C GLN A 99 6.45 8.54 -19.24
N ALA A 100 6.85 7.40 -19.80
CA ALA A 100 6.57 7.09 -21.20
C ALA A 100 5.05 7.05 -21.47
N PRO A 101 4.53 7.68 -22.55
CA PRO A 101 3.12 7.60 -22.89
C PRO A 101 2.61 6.14 -22.93
N PRO A 102 1.38 5.84 -22.47
CA PRO A 102 0.89 4.45 -22.35
C PRO A 102 1.10 3.61 -23.62
N ARG A 103 0.84 4.20 -24.80
CA ARG A 103 1.08 3.56 -26.11
C ARG A 103 2.51 3.03 -26.30
N ARG A 104 3.52 3.78 -25.84
CA ARG A 104 4.93 3.40 -25.96
C ARG A 104 5.29 2.29 -24.98
N ALA A 105 4.79 2.38 -23.75
CA ALA A 105 4.99 1.35 -22.73
C ALA A 105 4.36 0.01 -23.17
N VAL A 106 3.13 0.06 -23.68
CA VAL A 106 2.42 -1.11 -24.22
C VAL A 106 3.14 -1.68 -25.45
N ALA A 107 3.62 -0.84 -26.37
CA ALA A 107 4.40 -1.30 -27.53
C ALA A 107 5.70 -2.01 -27.12
N ARG A 108 6.44 -1.45 -26.15
CA ARG A 108 7.63 -2.08 -25.58
C ARG A 108 7.28 -3.42 -24.94
N LEU A 109 6.25 -3.46 -24.09
CA LEU A 109 5.78 -4.69 -23.45
C LEU A 109 5.43 -5.76 -24.48
N ALA A 110 4.65 -5.41 -25.50
CA ALA A 110 4.27 -6.33 -26.56
C ALA A 110 5.51 -6.90 -27.27
N ALA A 111 6.43 -6.04 -27.71
CA ALA A 111 7.64 -6.49 -28.40
C ALA A 111 8.52 -7.41 -27.54
N LEU A 112 8.73 -7.06 -26.26
CA LEU A 112 9.48 -7.91 -25.33
C LEU A 112 8.77 -9.23 -25.05
N GLY A 113 7.44 -9.19 -24.90
CA GLY A 113 6.62 -10.37 -24.68
C GLY A 113 6.61 -11.33 -25.86
N TYR A 114 6.50 -10.83 -27.10
CA TYR A 114 6.63 -11.66 -28.30
C TYR A 114 8.04 -12.21 -28.47
N GLY A 115 9.07 -11.42 -28.15
CA GLY A 115 10.46 -11.90 -28.15
C GLY A 115 10.69 -13.03 -27.14
N ALA A 116 10.15 -12.89 -25.92
CA ALA A 116 10.24 -13.93 -24.89
C ALA A 116 9.48 -15.21 -25.29
N ALA A 117 8.29 -15.08 -25.89
CA ALA A 117 7.52 -16.21 -26.39
C ALA A 117 8.24 -16.91 -27.55
N GLY A 118 8.86 -16.15 -28.47
CA GLY A 118 9.70 -16.70 -29.54
C GLY A 118 10.92 -17.45 -29.00
N ALA A 119 11.63 -16.89 -28.00
CA ALA A 119 12.74 -17.58 -27.35
C ALA A 119 12.31 -18.90 -26.71
N ALA A 120 11.17 -18.92 -26.01
CA ALA A 120 10.60 -20.15 -25.47
C ALA A 120 10.19 -21.14 -26.57
N GLY A 121 9.65 -20.64 -27.69
CA GLY A 121 9.35 -21.43 -28.90
C GLY A 121 10.57 -22.09 -29.52
N LEU A 122 11.70 -21.39 -29.59
CA LEU A 122 12.98 -21.94 -30.06
C LEU A 122 13.47 -23.07 -29.15
N VAL A 123 13.37 -22.91 -27.82
CA VAL A 123 13.73 -23.97 -26.86
C VAL A 123 12.80 -25.17 -27.00
N ALA A 124 11.48 -24.95 -27.15
CA ALA A 124 10.52 -26.02 -27.39
C ALA A 124 10.82 -26.76 -28.71
N ALA A 125 11.16 -26.03 -29.77
CA ALA A 125 11.51 -26.59 -31.08
C ALA A 125 12.81 -27.42 -31.00
N ALA A 126 13.81 -26.94 -30.26
CA ALA A 126 15.05 -27.67 -30.01
C ALA A 126 14.81 -28.98 -29.26
N GLY A 127 13.91 -28.98 -28.27
CA GLY A 127 13.52 -30.18 -27.51
C GLY A 127 13.00 -31.32 -28.40
N ARG A 128 12.32 -31.00 -29.51
CA ARG A 128 11.83 -32.01 -30.48
C ARG A 128 12.94 -32.77 -31.20
N TYR A 129 14.15 -32.23 -31.24
CA TYR A 129 15.32 -32.90 -31.81
C TYR A 129 16.09 -33.74 -30.79
N VAL A 130 15.73 -33.67 -29.50
CA VAL A 130 16.35 -34.49 -28.45
C VAL A 130 15.71 -35.88 -28.47
N PRO A 131 16.49 -36.96 -28.68
CA PRO A 131 15.96 -38.31 -28.67
C PRO A 131 15.51 -38.72 -27.25
N GLY A 132 14.41 -39.46 -27.15
CA GLY A 132 13.88 -39.98 -25.89
C GLY A 132 12.40 -39.65 -25.66
N ASN A 133 11.92 -39.89 -24.44
CA ASN A 133 10.55 -39.61 -24.07
C ASN A 133 10.32 -38.08 -24.01
N GLN A 134 9.47 -37.57 -24.90
CA GLN A 134 9.22 -36.13 -25.04
C GLN A 134 8.63 -35.50 -23.77
N SER A 135 7.88 -36.24 -22.96
CA SER A 135 7.37 -35.78 -21.67
C SER A 135 8.50 -35.59 -20.64
N VAL A 136 9.52 -36.47 -20.66
CA VAL A 136 10.74 -36.32 -19.85
C VAL A 136 11.57 -35.14 -20.33
N VAL A 137 11.77 -35.00 -21.65
CA VAL A 137 12.50 -33.87 -22.26
C VAL A 137 11.83 -32.54 -21.93
N SER A 138 10.50 -32.45 -22.06
CA SER A 138 9.73 -31.25 -21.75
C SER A 138 9.83 -30.89 -20.25
N THR A 139 9.71 -31.88 -19.36
CA THR A 139 9.81 -31.67 -17.91
C THR A 139 11.23 -31.22 -17.52
N GLY A 140 12.25 -31.90 -18.04
CA GLY A 140 13.65 -31.53 -17.81
C GLY A 140 13.98 -30.13 -18.34
N SER A 141 13.49 -29.78 -19.52
CA SER A 141 13.65 -28.44 -20.11
C SER A 141 12.99 -27.36 -19.25
N ALA A 142 11.78 -27.60 -18.76
CA ALA A 142 11.10 -26.68 -17.85
C ALA A 142 11.88 -26.49 -16.54
N ALA A 143 12.39 -27.56 -15.94
CA ALA A 143 13.21 -27.49 -14.73
C ALA A 143 14.52 -26.71 -14.95
N LEU A 144 15.21 -26.94 -16.07
CA LEU A 144 16.41 -26.20 -16.45
C LEU A 144 16.11 -24.71 -16.67
N VAL A 145 15.01 -24.38 -17.34
CA VAL A 145 14.60 -23.00 -17.61
C VAL A 145 14.16 -22.28 -16.33
N ALA A 146 13.52 -22.98 -15.38
CA ALA A 146 13.25 -22.43 -14.05
C ALA A 146 14.56 -22.17 -13.28
N GLY A 147 15.51 -23.11 -13.31
CA GLY A 147 16.84 -22.92 -12.73
C GLY A 147 17.60 -21.74 -13.35
N ALA A 148 17.51 -21.57 -14.67
CA ALA A 148 18.07 -20.43 -15.38
C ALA A 148 17.41 -19.12 -14.95
N GLY A 149 16.08 -19.08 -14.83
CA GLY A 149 15.34 -17.94 -14.29
C GLY A 149 15.84 -17.55 -12.91
N TYR A 150 15.94 -18.51 -11.98
CA TYR A 150 16.50 -18.28 -10.64
C TYR A 150 17.96 -17.80 -10.67
N ALA A 151 18.80 -18.39 -11.52
CA ALA A 151 20.19 -18.00 -11.66
C ALA A 151 20.35 -16.53 -12.08
N THR A 152 19.40 -15.97 -12.85
CA THR A 152 19.43 -14.54 -13.21
C THR A 152 19.15 -13.58 -12.05
N ILE A 153 18.63 -14.08 -10.92
CA ILE A 153 18.25 -13.26 -9.75
C ILE A 153 18.97 -13.65 -8.46
N ARG A 154 19.84 -14.68 -8.49
CA ARG A 154 20.46 -15.25 -7.28
C ARG A 154 21.30 -14.27 -6.45
N ASN A 155 21.76 -13.18 -7.07
CA ASN A 155 22.55 -12.13 -6.42
C ASN A 155 21.71 -10.87 -6.14
N SER A 156 20.39 -10.96 -6.29
CA SER A 156 19.50 -9.83 -6.02
C SER A 156 19.38 -9.62 -4.52
N VAL A 157 19.28 -8.36 -4.12
CA VAL A 157 19.15 -7.96 -2.70
C VAL A 157 17.88 -7.13 -2.53
N VAL A 158 17.27 -7.26 -1.35
CA VAL A 158 16.08 -6.51 -0.96
C VAL A 158 16.38 -5.02 -0.94
N GLY A 159 15.33 -4.22 -1.17
CA GLY A 159 15.43 -2.77 -1.21
C GLY A 159 15.68 -2.13 0.15
N SER A 160 15.20 -2.73 1.24
CA SER A 160 15.41 -2.28 2.62
C SER A 160 16.83 -1.71 2.84
N ALA A 161 16.90 -0.45 3.25
CA ALA A 161 18.16 0.29 3.29
C ALA A 161 18.50 0.79 4.70
N ASP A 162 19.78 0.57 5.04
CA ASP A 162 20.65 1.36 5.92
C ASP A 162 20.16 1.65 7.34
N GLY A 163 20.15 0.62 8.19
CA GLY A 163 20.51 0.78 9.60
C GLY A 163 21.86 1.49 9.73
N THR A 164 22.13 2.09 10.89
CA THR A 164 23.39 2.82 11.16
C THR A 164 24.65 1.94 11.01
N ASP A 165 24.49 0.63 10.92
CA ASP A 165 25.50 -0.40 10.70
C ASP A 165 25.54 -0.95 9.24
N GLY A 166 24.72 -0.40 8.34
CA GLY A 166 24.59 -0.87 6.96
C GLY A 166 23.74 -2.14 6.79
N ARG A 167 22.95 -2.54 7.79
CA ARG A 167 22.00 -3.67 7.68
C ARG A 167 20.57 -3.22 7.45
N ALA A 168 19.83 -4.00 6.68
CA ALA A 168 18.39 -3.89 6.49
C ALA A 168 17.66 -4.22 7.80
N HIS A 169 17.13 -3.22 8.52
CA HIS A 169 16.24 -3.45 9.65
C HIS A 169 14.79 -3.33 9.19
N GLU A 170 14.28 -4.38 8.54
CA GLU A 170 12.85 -4.62 8.56
C GLU A 170 12.50 -5.18 9.95
N ASP A 171 11.44 -4.66 10.58
CA ASP A 171 10.91 -5.11 11.90
C ASP A 171 10.70 -6.65 11.92
N ILE A 172 10.42 -7.26 10.75
CA ILE A 172 10.25 -8.71 10.62
C ILE A 172 10.98 -9.23 9.38
N THR A 173 12.11 -9.92 9.55
CA THR A 173 12.75 -10.67 8.46
C THR A 173 12.00 -11.98 8.18
N ARG A 174 11.27 -12.04 7.07
CA ARG A 174 10.47 -13.21 6.71
C ARG A 174 11.28 -14.21 5.86
N SER A 175 11.31 -15.47 6.28
CA SER A 175 11.96 -16.54 5.52
C SER A 175 11.01 -17.22 4.54
N VAL A 176 11.51 -17.45 3.33
CA VAL A 176 10.81 -18.19 2.29
C VAL A 176 11.34 -19.62 2.30
N SER A 177 10.46 -20.61 2.42
CA SER A 177 10.79 -22.02 2.16
C SER A 177 10.50 -22.35 0.69
N PRO A 178 11.53 -22.54 -0.17
CA PRO A 178 11.29 -22.79 -1.59
C PRO A 178 10.43 -24.03 -1.87
N PRO A 179 10.62 -25.19 -1.19
CA PRO A 179 9.77 -26.36 -1.41
C PRO A 179 8.30 -26.11 -1.10
N LYS A 180 8.01 -25.45 0.04
CA LYS A 180 6.63 -25.10 0.43
C LYS A 180 6.02 -24.09 -0.55
N ALA A 181 6.79 -23.09 -0.97
CA ALA A 181 6.35 -22.10 -1.94
C ALA A 181 6.03 -22.72 -3.30
N ILE A 182 6.87 -23.63 -3.81
CA ILE A 182 6.65 -24.35 -5.07
C ILE A 182 5.40 -25.24 -4.99
N ALA A 183 5.25 -26.01 -3.92
CA ALA A 183 4.09 -26.89 -3.73
C ALA A 183 2.77 -26.10 -3.70
N ALA A 184 2.72 -25.03 -2.90
CA ALA A 184 1.54 -24.16 -2.81
C ALA A 184 1.29 -23.38 -4.12
N ALA A 185 2.34 -22.95 -4.83
CA ALA A 185 2.21 -22.32 -6.14
C ALA A 185 1.59 -23.27 -7.19
N GLY A 186 1.89 -24.57 -7.11
CA GLY A 186 1.23 -25.59 -7.92
C GLY A 186 -0.28 -25.59 -7.70
N VAL A 187 -0.73 -25.51 -6.44
CA VAL A 187 -2.16 -25.39 -6.09
C VAL A 187 -2.77 -24.09 -6.63
N THR A 188 -2.12 -22.94 -6.41
CA THR A 188 -2.61 -21.65 -6.92
C THR A 188 -2.72 -21.65 -8.44
N THR A 189 -1.74 -22.20 -9.15
CA THR A 189 -1.75 -22.33 -10.60
C THR A 189 -2.90 -23.23 -11.06
N ALA A 190 -3.09 -24.37 -10.40
CA ALA A 190 -4.21 -25.28 -10.70
C ALA A 190 -5.57 -24.61 -10.48
N LEU A 191 -5.73 -23.81 -9.42
CA LEU A 191 -6.94 -23.02 -9.18
C LEU A 191 -7.18 -21.97 -10.25
N LEU A 192 -6.15 -21.24 -10.68
CA LEU A 192 -6.25 -20.27 -11.78
C LEU A 192 -6.63 -20.94 -13.10
N ILE A 193 -6.03 -22.10 -13.40
CA ILE A 193 -6.38 -22.91 -14.57
C ILE A 193 -7.84 -23.38 -14.47
N ALA A 194 -8.27 -23.89 -13.31
CA ALA A 194 -9.64 -24.32 -13.09
C ALA A 194 -10.63 -23.15 -13.26
N ALA A 195 -10.30 -21.97 -12.74
CA ALA A 195 -11.07 -20.75 -12.92
C ALA A 195 -11.15 -20.35 -14.40
N GLY A 196 -10.04 -20.43 -15.14
CA GLY A 196 -10.01 -20.18 -16.58
C GLY A 196 -10.88 -21.16 -17.37
N HIS A 197 -10.90 -22.44 -17.01
CA HIS A 197 -11.83 -23.42 -17.59
C HIS A 197 -13.29 -23.11 -17.23
N GLY A 198 -13.54 -22.64 -16.00
CA GLY A 198 -14.85 -22.17 -15.57
C GLY A 198 -15.33 -20.97 -16.40
N GLU A 199 -14.46 -19.98 -16.61
CA GLU A 199 -14.72 -18.82 -17.47
C GLU A 199 -15.00 -19.25 -18.91
N ALA A 200 -14.17 -20.12 -19.49
CA ALA A 200 -14.37 -20.60 -20.86
C ALA A 200 -15.72 -21.31 -21.03
N LYS A 201 -16.13 -22.13 -20.04
CA LYS A 201 -17.45 -22.76 -20.03
C LYS A 201 -18.58 -21.73 -19.91
N LEU A 202 -18.42 -20.72 -19.04
CA LEU A 202 -19.37 -19.63 -18.87
C LEU A 202 -19.52 -18.84 -20.17
N SER A 203 -18.41 -18.44 -20.80
CA SER A 203 -18.36 -17.75 -22.08
C SER A 203 -19.02 -18.56 -23.20
N ALA A 204 -18.76 -19.86 -23.28
CA ALA A 204 -19.42 -20.75 -24.23
C ALA A 204 -20.94 -20.85 -23.97
N GLY A 205 -21.36 -20.92 -22.71
CA GLY A 205 -22.77 -20.90 -22.31
C GLY A 205 -23.47 -19.59 -22.71
N MET A 206 -22.82 -18.46 -22.46
CA MET A 206 -23.34 -17.14 -22.84
C MET A 206 -23.39 -16.95 -24.36
N ALA A 207 -22.43 -17.49 -25.11
CA ALA A 207 -22.47 -17.48 -26.57
C ALA A 207 -23.65 -18.30 -27.12
N ARG A 208 -23.98 -19.44 -26.48
CA ARG A 208 -25.17 -20.23 -26.82
C ARG A 208 -26.46 -19.47 -26.51
N LEU A 209 -26.54 -18.82 -25.37
CA LEU A 209 -27.69 -17.99 -24.99
C LEU A 209 -27.90 -16.84 -25.98
N ALA A 210 -26.82 -16.14 -26.36
CA ALA A 210 -26.86 -15.08 -27.37
C ALA A 210 -27.37 -15.60 -28.72
N ALA A 211 -26.93 -16.79 -29.15
CA ALA A 211 -27.44 -17.43 -30.35
C ALA A 211 -28.93 -17.78 -30.27
N THR A 212 -29.43 -18.20 -29.10
CA THR A 212 -30.86 -18.46 -28.90
C THR A 212 -31.71 -17.19 -28.98
N ILE A 213 -31.20 -16.06 -28.49
CA ILE A 213 -31.94 -14.79 -28.45
C ILE A 213 -31.85 -14.03 -29.78
N LEU A 214 -30.66 -13.95 -30.36
CA LEU A 214 -30.36 -13.13 -31.54
C LEU A 214 -30.42 -13.92 -32.85
N GLY A 215 -30.54 -15.25 -32.79
CA GLY A 215 -30.45 -16.16 -33.92
C GLY A 215 -28.99 -16.39 -34.39
N GLY A 216 -28.77 -17.43 -35.20
CA GLY A 216 -27.44 -17.79 -35.74
C GLY A 216 -26.70 -18.86 -34.94
N ASP A 217 -25.42 -19.10 -35.26
CA ASP A 217 -24.61 -20.14 -34.62
C ASP A 217 -23.88 -19.57 -33.36
N PRO A 218 -23.78 -20.33 -32.25
CA PRO A 218 -22.98 -19.94 -31.09
C PRO A 218 -21.53 -19.55 -31.43
N ALA A 219 -20.96 -20.06 -32.52
CA ALA A 219 -19.65 -19.70 -33.03
C ALA A 219 -19.54 -18.23 -33.42
N ASP A 220 -20.61 -17.65 -33.97
CA ASP A 220 -20.70 -16.25 -34.43
C ASP A 220 -20.83 -15.29 -33.25
N HIS A 221 -21.39 -15.78 -32.14
CA HIS A 221 -21.63 -15.02 -30.91
C HIS A 221 -20.54 -15.19 -29.86
N ARG A 222 -19.39 -15.82 -30.17
CA ARG A 222 -18.29 -16.02 -29.20
C ARG A 222 -17.80 -14.73 -28.57
N THR A 223 -17.71 -13.66 -29.35
CA THR A 223 -17.31 -12.34 -28.83
C THR A 223 -18.36 -11.81 -27.85
N ALA A 224 -19.65 -11.89 -28.21
CA ALA A 224 -20.74 -11.50 -27.33
C ALA A 224 -20.78 -12.35 -26.04
N GLY A 225 -20.56 -13.67 -26.15
CA GLY A 225 -20.48 -14.58 -25.01
C GLY A 225 -19.30 -14.30 -24.08
N ARG A 226 -18.13 -13.92 -24.61
CA ARG A 226 -16.99 -13.44 -23.81
C ARG A 226 -17.30 -12.12 -23.10
N PHE A 227 -17.92 -11.16 -23.80
CA PHE A 227 -18.35 -9.91 -23.17
C PHE A 227 -19.39 -10.15 -22.06
N ALA A 228 -20.36 -11.04 -22.29
CA ALA A 228 -21.39 -11.39 -21.30
C ALA A 228 -20.81 -12.17 -20.11
N SER A 229 -19.89 -13.12 -20.35
CA SER A 229 -19.13 -13.83 -19.31
C SER A 229 -18.31 -12.85 -18.47
N PHE A 230 -17.55 -11.97 -19.13
CA PHE A 230 -16.79 -10.91 -18.47
C PHE A 230 -17.70 -9.99 -17.66
N ALA A 231 -18.80 -9.51 -18.23
CA ALA A 231 -19.76 -8.67 -17.53
C ALA A 231 -20.38 -9.37 -16.31
N THR A 232 -20.67 -10.67 -16.42
CA THR A 232 -21.20 -11.49 -15.33
C THR A 232 -20.17 -11.69 -14.23
N LEU A 233 -18.93 -12.02 -14.58
CA LEU A 233 -17.83 -12.15 -13.62
C LEU A 233 -17.47 -10.81 -12.98
N ALA A 234 -17.52 -9.72 -13.74
CA ALA A 234 -17.32 -8.37 -13.22
C ALA A 234 -18.45 -7.98 -12.27
N ALA A 235 -19.71 -8.29 -12.59
CA ALA A 235 -20.86 -8.05 -11.72
C ALA A 235 -20.80 -8.92 -10.45
N ALA A 236 -20.44 -10.20 -10.57
CA ALA A 236 -20.26 -11.10 -9.44
C ALA A 236 -19.10 -10.65 -8.55
N GLY A 237 -17.97 -10.27 -9.14
CA GLY A 237 -16.82 -9.69 -8.44
C GLY A 237 -17.17 -8.39 -7.75
N TRP A 238 -17.89 -7.49 -8.41
CA TRP A 238 -18.40 -6.25 -7.83
C TRP A 238 -19.38 -6.52 -6.66
N GLY A 239 -20.26 -7.51 -6.81
CA GLY A 239 -21.15 -7.97 -5.75
C GLY A 239 -20.39 -8.52 -4.54
N ALA A 240 -19.34 -9.33 -4.77
CA ALA A 240 -18.48 -9.85 -3.73
C ALA A 240 -17.71 -8.74 -3.01
N VAL A 241 -17.12 -7.79 -3.74
CA VAL A 241 -16.47 -6.60 -3.18
C VAL A 241 -17.46 -5.77 -2.38
N THR A 242 -18.69 -5.58 -2.88
CA THR A 242 -19.74 -4.84 -2.16
C THR A 242 -20.12 -5.54 -0.85
N LEU A 243 -20.21 -6.87 -0.86
CA LEU A 243 -20.54 -7.67 0.33
C LEU A 243 -19.39 -7.63 1.35
N VAL A 244 -18.14 -7.77 0.91
CA VAL A 244 -16.96 -7.63 1.76
C VAL A 244 -16.87 -6.22 2.33
N ASN A 245 -17.07 -5.18 1.51
CA ASN A 245 -17.10 -3.79 1.96
C ASN A 245 -18.21 -3.57 3.00
N ARG A 246 -19.41 -4.13 2.80
CA ARG A 246 -20.49 -4.03 3.79
C ARG A 246 -20.11 -4.71 5.10
N LYS A 247 -19.50 -5.90 5.06
CA LYS A 247 -19.06 -6.63 6.26
C LYS A 247 -17.95 -5.87 7.00
N LEU A 248 -16.95 -5.35 6.29
CA LEU A 248 -15.87 -4.57 6.87
C LEU A 248 -16.36 -3.23 7.42
N ALA A 249 -17.33 -2.58 6.77
CA ALA A 249 -17.94 -1.36 7.27
C ALA A 249 -18.66 -1.58 8.61
N VAL A 250 -19.29 -2.74 8.83
CA VAL A 250 -19.88 -3.06 10.14
C VAL A 250 -18.78 -3.10 11.22
N GLY A 251 -17.67 -3.78 10.96
CA GLY A 251 -16.55 -3.86 11.90
C GLY A 251 -15.82 -2.52 12.14
N GLY A 252 -15.75 -1.64 11.13
CA GLY A 252 -15.17 -0.30 11.29
C GLY A 252 -16.09 0.70 12.00
N ASN A 253 -17.39 0.41 12.05
CA ASN A 253 -18.38 1.27 12.72
C ASN A 253 -18.48 1.03 14.23
N ALA A 254 -18.19 -0.19 14.70
CA ALA A 254 -18.29 -0.54 16.12
C ALA A 254 -17.00 -0.17 16.85
N ALA A 255 -17.11 0.52 18.00
CA ALA A 255 -16.00 0.72 18.92
C ALA A 255 -15.42 -0.62 19.39
N ASP A 256 -14.14 -0.64 19.74
CA ASP A 256 -13.57 -1.80 20.44
C ASP A 256 -14.16 -1.90 21.85
N ASP A 257 -14.12 -3.10 22.43
CA ASP A 257 -14.67 -3.37 23.76
C ASP A 257 -14.04 -2.46 24.85
N SER A 258 -12.76 -2.08 24.70
CA SER A 258 -12.05 -1.16 25.59
C SER A 258 -12.47 0.32 25.47
N ASN A 259 -13.23 0.69 24.43
CA ASN A 259 -13.54 2.08 24.08
C ASN A 259 -15.06 2.37 24.03
N THR A 260 -15.84 1.61 24.79
CA THR A 260 -17.31 1.74 24.81
C THR A 260 -17.83 2.89 25.67
N THR A 261 -17.04 3.37 26.63
CA THR A 261 -17.40 4.47 27.55
C THR A 261 -16.92 5.82 27.04
N ALA A 262 -17.74 6.85 27.23
CA ALA A 262 -17.42 8.22 26.81
C ALA A 262 -16.28 8.81 27.66
N PRO A 263 -15.43 9.69 27.11
CA PRO A 263 -14.44 10.42 27.89
C PRO A 263 -15.12 11.38 28.88
N GLU A 264 -14.54 11.56 30.06
CA GLU A 264 -15.03 12.51 31.07
C GLU A 264 -14.45 13.93 30.88
N ILE A 265 -13.65 14.12 29.83
CA ILE A 265 -12.91 15.34 29.53
C ILE A 265 -13.73 16.24 28.58
N SER A 266 -13.99 17.48 28.97
CA SER A 266 -14.85 18.41 28.20
C SER A 266 -14.23 18.86 26.87
N GLU A 267 -12.90 18.85 26.80
CA GLU A 267 -12.06 19.21 25.66
C GLU A 267 -12.03 18.14 24.56
N VAL A 268 -12.65 16.98 24.79
CA VAL A 268 -12.68 15.85 23.86
C VAL A 268 -14.09 15.67 23.32
N THR A 269 -14.22 15.48 22.01
CA THR A 269 -15.51 15.16 21.41
C THR A 269 -16.11 13.89 22.03
N GLY A 270 -17.41 13.96 22.35
CA GLY A 270 -18.15 12.92 23.06
C GLY A 270 -18.10 13.03 24.58
N GLY A 271 -17.26 13.90 25.14
CA GLY A 271 -17.24 14.24 26.56
C GLY A 271 -18.32 15.26 26.95
N PRO A 272 -18.29 15.76 28.21
CA PRO A 272 -19.29 16.68 28.73
C PRO A 272 -19.50 17.92 27.83
N GLY A 273 -20.75 18.14 27.42
CA GLY A 273 -21.15 19.27 26.56
C GLY A 273 -20.96 19.07 25.06
N SER A 274 -20.37 17.96 24.61
CA SER A 274 -20.18 17.66 23.19
C SER A 274 -21.49 17.63 22.39
N LEU A 275 -21.49 18.24 21.21
CA LEU A 275 -22.62 18.20 20.27
C LEU A 275 -22.72 16.86 19.53
N ILE A 276 -21.62 16.12 19.46
CA ILE A 276 -21.56 14.79 18.86
C ILE A 276 -21.55 13.76 19.99
N PRO A 277 -22.62 12.97 20.16
CA PRO A 277 -22.69 12.00 21.25
C PRO A 277 -21.72 10.83 21.03
N TRP A 278 -21.20 10.24 22.10
CA TRP A 278 -20.22 9.14 22.03
C TRP A 278 -20.70 7.94 21.21
N SER A 279 -22.01 7.64 21.25
CA SER A 279 -22.62 6.57 20.46
C SER A 279 -22.55 6.75 18.93
N LYS A 280 -22.07 7.90 18.45
CA LYS A 280 -21.83 8.19 17.04
C LYS A 280 -20.36 8.05 16.64
N GLN A 281 -19.46 7.77 17.58
CA GLN A 281 -18.07 7.54 17.25
C GLN A 281 -17.89 6.17 16.60
N THR A 282 -17.13 6.14 15.51
CA THR A 282 -16.71 4.89 14.88
C THR A 282 -15.47 4.35 15.57
N ARG A 283 -15.02 3.14 15.19
CA ARG A 283 -13.92 2.45 15.86
C ARG A 283 -12.66 3.30 16.01
N GLU A 284 -12.13 3.79 14.90
CA GLU A 284 -10.86 4.54 14.91
C GLU A 284 -11.02 5.92 15.57
N ALA A 285 -12.20 6.53 15.49
CA ALA A 285 -12.50 7.76 16.21
C ALA A 285 -12.50 7.53 17.72
N SER A 286 -13.15 6.46 18.18
CA SER A 286 -13.21 6.11 19.60
C SER A 286 -11.83 5.82 20.20
N ARG A 287 -10.93 5.15 19.44
CA ARG A 287 -9.53 4.94 19.83
C ARG A 287 -8.83 6.28 20.05
N TRP A 288 -8.79 7.11 19.01
CA TRP A 288 -8.07 8.37 19.06
C TRP A 288 -8.61 9.34 20.13
N LEU A 289 -9.92 9.36 20.38
CA LEU A 289 -10.50 10.24 21.41
C LEU A 289 -10.26 9.71 22.83
N ARG A 290 -10.20 8.39 23.04
CA ARG A 290 -9.92 7.77 24.35
C ARG A 290 -8.45 7.86 24.74
N GLU A 291 -7.55 7.85 23.75
CA GLU A 291 -6.10 7.92 23.92
C GLU A 291 -5.58 9.35 24.12
N VAL A 292 -6.42 10.31 24.51
CA VAL A 292 -5.95 11.68 24.79
C VAL A 292 -4.98 11.69 25.97
N LEU A 293 -3.90 12.47 25.87
CA LEU A 293 -3.01 12.66 27.01
C LEU A 293 -3.66 13.54 28.07
N THR A 294 -3.49 13.19 29.34
CA THR A 294 -3.87 14.05 30.47
C THR A 294 -2.74 15.04 30.80
N PRO A 295 -3.03 16.17 31.48
CA PRO A 295 -2.01 17.10 31.93
C PRO A 295 -0.94 16.42 32.79
N GLU A 296 -1.32 15.46 33.63
CA GLU A 296 -0.42 14.72 34.51
C GLU A 296 0.57 13.89 33.70
N GLN A 297 0.09 13.15 32.69
CA GLN A 297 0.93 12.35 31.79
C GLN A 297 1.91 13.22 31.00
N ILE A 298 1.46 14.38 30.51
CA ILE A 298 2.33 15.33 29.80
C ILE A 298 3.36 15.92 30.76
N THR A 299 2.94 16.30 31.97
CA THR A 299 3.83 16.89 32.98
C THR A 299 4.91 15.91 33.41
N GLU A 300 4.56 14.62 33.58
CA GLU A 300 5.50 13.56 33.91
C GLU A 300 6.59 13.40 32.85
N VAL A 301 6.22 13.36 31.57
CA VAL A 301 7.17 13.19 30.45
C VAL A 301 7.96 14.47 30.21
N MET A 302 7.33 15.64 30.23
CA MET A 302 7.98 16.89 29.84
C MET A 302 8.72 17.58 30.98
N GLY A 303 8.35 17.31 32.23
CA GLY A 303 8.90 17.97 33.42
C GLY A 303 8.42 19.41 33.61
N GLU A 304 7.34 19.79 32.93
CA GLU A 304 6.79 21.15 32.90
C GLU A 304 5.26 21.10 33.03
N PRO A 305 4.61 22.09 33.68
CA PRO A 305 3.16 22.13 33.81
C PRO A 305 2.46 22.09 32.45
N ALA A 306 1.48 21.19 32.33
CA ALA A 306 0.70 21.02 31.11
C ALA A 306 -0.76 21.44 31.28
N LYS A 307 -1.42 21.63 30.14
CA LYS A 307 -2.88 21.81 30.02
C LYS A 307 -3.50 20.58 29.37
N GLN A 308 -4.81 20.41 29.50
CA GLN A 308 -5.54 19.35 28.81
C GLN A 308 -5.55 19.66 27.30
N PRO A 309 -5.02 18.77 26.42
CA PRO A 309 -5.20 18.90 24.98
C PRO A 309 -6.65 18.82 24.54
N ILE A 310 -6.97 19.48 23.42
CA ILE A 310 -8.28 19.39 22.76
C ILE A 310 -8.20 18.42 21.59
N ARG A 311 -9.10 17.42 21.54
CA ARG A 311 -9.29 16.53 20.39
C ARG A 311 -10.75 16.59 19.93
N VAL A 312 -10.99 17.16 18.75
CA VAL A 312 -12.32 17.26 18.15
C VAL A 312 -12.43 16.44 16.88
N TYR A 313 -13.50 15.64 16.75
CA TYR A 313 -13.63 14.67 15.68
C TYR A 313 -15.07 14.54 15.19
N ALA A 314 -15.28 14.68 13.89
CA ALA A 314 -16.57 14.37 13.26
C ALA A 314 -16.52 13.01 12.55
N SER A 315 -17.15 12.03 13.20
CA SER A 315 -17.31 10.67 12.68
C SER A 315 -18.28 10.60 11.51
N LEU A 316 -18.15 9.54 10.71
CA LEU A 316 -19.01 9.30 9.55
C LEU A 316 -20.49 9.22 9.94
N GLN A 317 -20.78 8.78 11.17
CA GLN A 317 -22.15 8.67 11.70
C GLN A 317 -22.67 9.94 12.37
N SER A 318 -21.86 10.98 12.53
CA SER A 318 -22.25 12.22 13.21
C SER A 318 -23.39 12.95 12.51
N ALA A 319 -23.42 12.90 11.17
CA ALA A 319 -24.52 13.41 10.36
C ALA A 319 -24.58 12.74 8.98
N ALA A 320 -25.70 12.87 8.28
CA ALA A 320 -25.94 12.21 7.00
C ALA A 320 -25.10 12.81 5.87
N THR A 321 -24.96 14.14 5.84
CA THR A 321 -24.26 14.84 4.75
C THR A 321 -22.85 15.28 5.14
N GLU A 322 -21.98 15.45 4.14
CA GLU A 322 -20.63 16.00 4.32
C GLU A 322 -20.65 17.40 4.97
N GLN A 323 -21.63 18.22 4.59
CA GLN A 323 -21.80 19.58 5.07
C GLN A 323 -22.18 19.61 6.56
N GLU A 324 -23.20 18.86 6.96
CA GLU A 324 -23.63 18.79 8.37
C GLU A 324 -22.53 18.23 9.26
N ARG A 325 -21.74 17.24 8.78
CA ARG A 325 -20.58 16.72 9.54
C ARG A 325 -19.50 17.78 9.73
N ALA A 326 -19.21 18.57 8.69
CA ALA A 326 -18.26 19.66 8.78
C ALA A 326 -18.74 20.76 9.74
N GLU A 327 -20.03 21.10 9.69
CA GLU A 327 -20.65 22.07 10.61
C GLU A 327 -20.59 21.60 12.07
N LEU A 328 -20.87 20.32 12.34
CA LEU A 328 -20.72 19.75 13.68
C LEU A 328 -19.26 19.80 14.18
N LEU A 329 -18.28 19.52 13.31
CA LEU A 329 -16.87 19.64 13.68
C LEU A 329 -16.49 21.08 14.00
N LEU A 330 -16.92 22.03 13.14
CA LEU A 330 -16.67 23.46 13.35
C LEU A 330 -17.34 23.96 14.64
N ALA A 331 -18.52 23.44 14.98
CA ALA A 331 -19.19 23.74 16.24
C ALA A 331 -18.46 23.15 17.47
N GLU A 332 -17.88 21.95 17.35
CA GLU A 332 -17.00 21.40 18.40
C GLU A 332 -15.70 22.21 18.56
N ILE A 333 -15.11 22.68 17.46
CA ILE A 333 -13.96 23.59 17.45
C ILE A 333 -14.30 24.88 18.23
N ASP A 334 -15.48 25.47 17.99
CA ASP A 334 -15.93 26.67 18.68
C ASP A 334 -16.23 26.39 20.16
N ARG A 335 -16.94 25.30 20.47
CA ARG A 335 -17.33 24.92 21.83
C ARG A 335 -16.12 24.75 22.74
N THR A 336 -15.07 24.11 22.24
CA THR A 336 -13.86 23.78 23.02
C THR A 336 -12.86 24.93 23.09
N GLY A 337 -13.08 26.03 22.35
CA GLY A 337 -12.08 27.09 22.22
C GLY A 337 -10.81 26.58 21.53
N ALA A 338 -10.93 25.65 20.59
CA ALA A 338 -9.78 25.01 19.94
C ALA A 338 -8.83 26.02 19.28
N LEU A 339 -9.37 27.11 18.73
CA LEU A 339 -8.60 28.18 18.10
C LEU A 339 -7.99 29.19 19.11
N ASP A 340 -8.22 29.02 20.41
CA ASP A 340 -7.59 29.81 21.48
C ASP A 340 -6.27 29.21 21.98
N ARG A 341 -5.93 27.99 21.54
CA ARG A 341 -4.65 27.33 21.83
C ARG A 341 -3.51 27.99 21.06
N SER A 342 -2.26 27.76 21.46
CA SER A 342 -1.11 28.28 20.70
C SER A 342 -0.91 27.56 19.37
N VAL A 343 -1.27 26.28 19.28
CA VAL A 343 -1.17 25.48 18.05
C VAL A 343 -2.50 24.79 17.74
N PHE A 344 -2.95 24.89 16.49
CA PHE A 344 -4.11 24.19 15.97
C PHE A 344 -3.70 23.32 14.78
N ALA A 345 -4.03 22.03 14.87
CA ALA A 345 -3.65 21.03 13.88
C ALA A 345 -4.86 20.38 13.21
N ILE A 346 -4.83 20.29 11.89
CA ILE A 346 -5.74 19.40 11.15
C ILE A 346 -5.03 18.08 10.91
N PHE A 347 -5.60 17.00 11.44
CA PHE A 347 -5.21 15.64 11.14
C PHE A 347 -6.15 15.09 10.07
N SER A 348 -5.59 14.80 8.89
CA SER A 348 -6.35 14.22 7.79
C SER A 348 -6.45 12.71 7.95
N ALA A 349 -7.65 12.21 8.22
CA ALA A 349 -7.91 10.78 8.46
C ALA A 349 -7.54 9.89 7.25
N THR A 350 -7.10 8.67 7.52
CA THR A 350 -6.99 7.64 6.47
C THR A 350 -8.36 7.04 6.14
N GLY A 351 -8.40 6.05 5.23
CA GLY A 351 -9.67 5.46 4.78
C GLY A 351 -10.52 4.83 5.88
N SER A 352 -9.93 4.38 6.98
CA SER A 352 -10.67 3.82 8.14
C SER A 352 -11.19 4.89 9.09
N GLY A 353 -10.75 6.15 8.95
CA GLY A 353 -10.92 7.19 9.96
C GLY A 353 -9.77 7.31 10.95
N TYR A 354 -8.73 6.48 10.81
CA TYR A 354 -7.54 6.51 11.65
C TYR A 354 -6.81 7.86 11.58
N VAL A 355 -6.39 8.33 12.74
CA VAL A 355 -5.50 9.48 12.96
C VAL A 355 -4.20 8.94 13.54
N ASN A 356 -3.07 9.43 13.05
CA ASN A 356 -1.76 9.02 13.52
C ASN A 356 -1.53 9.50 14.96
N TYR A 357 -1.62 8.57 15.91
CA TYR A 357 -1.49 8.87 17.33
C TYR A 357 -0.06 9.35 17.69
N VAL A 358 0.99 8.83 17.04
CA VAL A 358 2.38 9.27 17.27
C VAL A 358 2.53 10.76 16.98
N ALA A 359 1.98 11.24 15.87
CA ALA A 359 2.03 12.64 15.50
C ALA A 359 1.16 13.52 16.43
N SER A 360 -0.05 13.08 16.78
CA SER A 360 -0.91 13.86 17.68
C SER A 360 -0.39 13.92 19.12
N GLU A 361 0.11 12.82 19.66
CA GLU A 361 0.69 12.78 21.01
C GLU A 361 2.02 13.53 21.07
N THR A 362 2.85 13.44 20.01
CA THR A 362 4.04 14.31 19.91
C THR A 362 3.63 15.78 19.99
N LEU A 363 2.63 16.21 19.22
CA LEU A 363 2.15 17.58 19.26
C LEU A 363 1.70 17.98 20.69
N GLU A 364 1.00 17.09 21.39
CA GLU A 364 0.53 17.31 22.76
C GLU A 364 1.69 17.44 23.75
N TYR A 365 2.68 16.54 23.70
CA TYR A 365 3.88 16.64 24.54
C TYR A 365 4.65 17.94 24.27
N LEU A 366 4.95 18.23 23.01
CA LEU A 366 5.81 19.35 22.64
C LEU A 366 5.15 20.72 22.86
N THR A 367 3.82 20.78 22.92
CA THR A 367 3.07 22.02 23.26
C THR A 367 2.65 22.09 24.72
N ARG A 368 3.04 21.11 25.57
CA ARG A 368 2.56 20.98 26.96
C ARG A 368 1.03 20.95 27.04
N GLY A 369 0.42 20.32 26.03
CA GLY A 369 -1.02 20.23 25.85
C GLY A 369 -1.71 21.55 25.49
N ASP A 370 -0.98 22.63 25.21
CA ASP A 370 -1.52 23.88 24.68
C ASP A 370 -1.80 23.80 23.17
N CYS A 371 -2.42 22.70 22.73
CA CYS A 371 -2.78 22.44 21.35
C CYS A 371 -4.23 21.97 21.20
N ALA A 372 -4.73 22.10 19.99
CA ALA A 372 -5.99 21.50 19.56
C ALA A 372 -5.81 20.73 18.26
N SER A 373 -6.40 19.53 18.19
CA SER A 373 -6.36 18.65 17.03
C SER A 373 -7.77 18.41 16.51
N ALA A 374 -7.99 18.62 15.21
CA ALA A 374 -9.27 18.41 14.55
C ALA A 374 -9.15 17.39 13.41
N CYS A 375 -10.14 16.51 13.28
CA CYS A 375 -10.22 15.54 12.20
C CYS A 375 -11.67 15.31 11.74
N ILE A 376 -11.85 15.04 10.44
CA ILE A 376 -13.14 14.69 9.86
C ILE A 376 -13.07 13.38 9.07
N GLN A 377 -13.96 12.45 9.38
CA GLN A 377 -13.99 11.12 8.78
C GLN A 377 -14.81 11.09 7.48
N TYR A 378 -14.30 10.42 6.44
CA TYR A 378 -15.02 10.21 5.18
C TYR A 378 -15.28 8.72 4.86
N SER A 379 -14.68 7.80 5.61
CA SER A 379 -14.86 6.35 5.41
C SER A 379 -14.48 5.57 6.67
N VAL A 380 -14.93 4.31 6.73
CA VAL A 380 -14.64 3.31 7.77
C VAL A 380 -13.98 2.05 7.18
N LEU A 381 -13.62 2.10 5.89
CA LEU A 381 -13.05 0.97 5.18
C LEU A 381 -11.52 1.05 5.16
N PRO A 382 -10.80 -0.08 5.25
CA PRO A 382 -9.36 -0.10 5.07
C PRO A 382 -8.91 0.71 3.84
N SER A 383 -7.75 1.37 3.93
CA SER A 383 -7.23 2.31 2.93
C SER A 383 -7.31 1.80 1.49
N ALA A 384 -6.92 0.55 1.23
CA ALA A 384 -6.99 -0.06 -0.11
C ALA A 384 -8.41 -0.11 -0.71
N LEU A 385 -9.45 -0.17 0.14
CA LEU A 385 -10.86 -0.21 -0.25
C LEU A 385 -11.51 1.19 -0.29
N SER A 386 -10.83 2.21 0.23
CA SER A 386 -11.28 3.60 0.26
C SER A 386 -10.72 4.45 -0.88
N LEU A 387 -9.92 3.89 -1.80
CA LEU A 387 -9.29 4.63 -2.91
C LEU A 387 -10.29 5.39 -3.79
N ASN A 388 -11.50 4.87 -3.97
CA ASN A 388 -12.55 5.55 -4.74
C ASN A 388 -13.25 6.68 -3.96
N ARG A 389 -12.96 6.87 -2.67
CA ARG A 389 -13.57 7.90 -1.79
C ARG A 389 -12.67 9.10 -1.51
N VAL A 390 -11.43 9.11 -2.03
CA VAL A 390 -10.48 10.22 -1.82
C VAL A 390 -11.09 11.57 -2.22
N HIS A 391 -11.82 11.63 -3.35
CA HIS A 391 -12.48 12.87 -3.79
C HIS A 391 -13.51 13.42 -2.78
N MET A 392 -14.27 12.53 -2.13
CA MET A 392 -15.21 12.88 -1.06
C MET A 392 -14.45 13.38 0.17
N GLY A 393 -13.39 12.67 0.58
CA GLY A 393 -12.51 13.10 1.68
C GLY A 393 -11.95 14.49 1.44
N THR A 394 -11.37 14.74 0.27
CA THR A 394 -10.82 16.05 -0.12
C THR A 394 -11.88 17.15 -0.08
N ARG A 395 -13.07 16.90 -0.63
CA ARG A 395 -14.17 17.88 -0.61
C ARG A 395 -14.58 18.23 0.82
N GLN A 396 -14.75 17.23 1.68
CA GLN A 396 -15.17 17.42 3.06
C GLN A 396 -14.11 18.16 3.89
N THR A 397 -12.83 17.80 3.74
CA THR A 397 -11.73 18.52 4.40
C THR A 397 -11.64 19.97 3.93
N LYS A 398 -11.90 20.27 2.64
CA LYS A 398 -11.98 21.67 2.15
C LYS A 398 -13.07 22.48 2.85
N ILE A 399 -14.25 21.90 3.10
CA ILE A 399 -15.35 22.59 3.81
C ILE A 399 -14.90 23.00 5.21
N VAL A 400 -14.29 22.05 5.94
CA VAL A 400 -13.77 22.28 7.30
C VAL A 400 -12.67 23.34 7.30
N VAL A 401 -11.67 23.22 6.42
CA VAL A 401 -10.57 24.18 6.31
C VAL A 401 -11.11 25.58 6.00
N ASN A 402 -12.03 25.72 5.05
CA ASN A 402 -12.63 27.02 4.76
C ASN A 402 -13.34 27.63 5.98
N GLY A 403 -14.09 26.83 6.75
CA GLY A 403 -14.73 27.29 7.98
C GLY A 403 -13.75 27.67 9.09
N ILE A 404 -12.57 27.02 9.15
CA ILE A 404 -11.49 27.40 10.06
C ILE A 404 -10.85 28.71 9.60
N ILE A 405 -10.56 28.86 8.31
CA ILE A 405 -9.99 30.10 7.76
C ILE A 405 -10.91 31.28 8.01
N GLU A 406 -12.22 31.13 7.84
CA GLU A 406 -13.20 32.16 8.20
C GLU A 406 -13.06 32.60 9.67
N ARG A 407 -12.97 31.65 10.60
CA ARG A 407 -12.78 31.93 12.04
C ARG A 407 -11.43 32.58 12.32
N LEU A 408 -10.36 32.13 11.67
CA LEU A 408 -9.03 32.72 11.82
C LEU A 408 -9.01 34.16 11.31
N LEU A 409 -9.64 34.44 10.16
CA LEU A 409 -9.72 35.79 9.59
C LEU A 409 -10.54 36.75 10.47
N ALA A 410 -11.54 36.24 11.20
CA ALA A 410 -12.30 37.02 12.18
C ALA A 410 -11.51 37.33 13.47
N ARG A 411 -10.34 36.72 13.68
CA ARG A 411 -9.47 36.96 14.85
C ARG A 411 -8.35 37.96 14.51
N PRO A 412 -7.93 38.80 15.48
CA PRO A 412 -6.72 39.60 15.35
C PRO A 412 -5.50 38.70 15.04
N PRO A 413 -4.59 39.09 14.13
CA PRO A 413 -3.45 38.27 13.73
C PRO A 413 -2.63 37.72 14.90
N GLU A 414 -2.42 38.51 15.93
CA GLU A 414 -1.66 38.17 17.15
C GLU A 414 -2.36 37.16 18.07
N LYS A 415 -3.64 36.86 17.83
CA LYS A 415 -4.44 35.87 18.57
C LYS A 415 -4.73 34.60 17.77
N ARG A 416 -4.14 34.46 16.57
CA ARG A 416 -4.29 33.27 15.74
C ARG A 416 -3.31 32.19 16.22
N PRO A 417 -3.76 30.94 16.37
CA PRO A 417 -2.86 29.82 16.61
C PRO A 417 -1.93 29.65 15.42
N LYS A 418 -0.79 29.00 15.65
CA LYS A 418 -0.03 28.37 14.57
C LYS A 418 -0.91 27.31 13.93
N PHE A 419 -1.14 27.40 12.62
CA PHE A 419 -1.99 26.48 11.88
C PHE A 419 -1.15 25.43 11.14
N VAL A 420 -1.22 24.19 11.59
CA VAL A 420 -0.44 23.07 11.02
C VAL A 420 -1.33 21.94 10.51
N LEU A 421 -0.77 21.10 9.64
CA LEU A 421 -1.48 19.96 9.05
C LEU A 421 -0.63 18.69 9.11
N PHE A 422 -1.27 17.57 9.45
CA PHE A 422 -0.66 16.25 9.36
C PHE A 422 -1.52 15.31 8.49
N GLY A 423 -0.86 14.48 7.68
CA GLY A 423 -1.56 13.43 6.94
C GLY A 423 -0.67 12.22 6.63
N GLU A 424 -1.19 11.03 6.92
CA GLU A 424 -0.55 9.76 6.61
C GLU A 424 -1.28 9.04 5.48
N SER A 425 -0.56 8.36 4.59
CA SER A 425 -1.15 7.44 3.61
C SER A 425 -2.28 8.10 2.79
N LEU A 426 -3.50 7.51 2.75
CA LEU A 426 -4.66 8.15 2.12
C LEU A 426 -5.02 9.51 2.74
N GLY A 427 -4.82 9.73 4.04
CA GLY A 427 -5.02 11.04 4.67
C GLY A 427 -4.05 12.09 4.14
N SER A 428 -2.82 11.67 3.86
CA SER A 428 -1.82 12.47 3.14
C SER A 428 -2.32 12.89 1.76
N GLN A 429 -2.83 11.93 0.98
CA GLN A 429 -3.41 12.22 -0.34
C GLN A 429 -4.63 13.14 -0.24
N VAL A 430 -5.58 12.85 0.65
CA VAL A 430 -6.81 13.63 0.82
C VAL A 430 -6.53 15.11 1.08
N SER A 431 -5.56 15.38 1.96
CA SER A 431 -5.20 16.75 2.33
C SER A 431 -4.38 17.46 1.25
N GLN A 432 -3.43 16.78 0.61
CA GLN A 432 -2.66 17.36 -0.51
C GLN A 432 -3.52 17.68 -1.72
N GLU A 433 -4.49 16.81 -2.06
CA GLU A 433 -5.41 17.03 -3.18
C GLU A 433 -6.31 18.27 -2.98
N MET A 434 -6.36 18.85 -1.77
CA MET A 434 -7.03 20.13 -1.57
C MET A 434 -6.38 21.24 -2.41
N PHE A 435 -5.06 21.17 -2.60
CA PHE A 435 -4.27 22.21 -3.27
C PHE A 435 -4.04 21.94 -4.76
N ARG A 436 -4.66 20.88 -5.31
CA ARG A 436 -4.49 20.52 -6.71
C ARG A 436 -4.85 21.67 -7.63
N GLY A 437 -3.94 22.01 -8.55
CA GLY A 437 -4.07 23.14 -9.48
C GLY A 437 -3.66 24.48 -8.90
N GLU A 438 -3.35 24.57 -7.60
CA GLU A 438 -2.92 25.79 -6.90
C GLU A 438 -1.40 25.80 -6.64
N GLY A 439 -0.74 24.66 -6.83
CA GLY A 439 0.68 24.51 -6.51
C GLY A 439 0.98 24.93 -5.07
N ILE A 440 2.08 25.64 -4.86
CA ILE A 440 2.45 26.10 -3.51
C ILE A 440 1.62 27.31 -3.03
N THR A 441 0.86 27.96 -3.92
CA THR A 441 -0.01 29.07 -3.51
C THR A 441 -1.22 28.61 -2.72
N GLY A 442 -1.63 27.34 -2.84
CA GLY A 442 -2.71 26.76 -2.04
C GLY A 442 -2.41 26.76 -0.54
N PRO A 443 -1.36 26.06 -0.07
CA PRO A 443 -0.96 26.08 1.34
C PRO A 443 -0.66 27.49 1.86
N ALA A 444 0.03 28.32 1.07
CA ALA A 444 0.33 29.69 1.45
C ALA A 444 -0.93 30.58 1.55
N GLY A 445 -1.91 30.37 0.66
CA GLY A 445 -3.14 31.15 0.59
C GLY A 445 -4.09 30.92 1.76
N ILE A 446 -4.04 29.75 2.39
CA ILE A 446 -4.76 29.45 3.64
C ILE A 446 -3.93 29.77 4.88
N ALA A 447 -2.77 30.43 4.72
CA ALA A 447 -1.83 30.72 5.79
C ALA A 447 -1.42 29.48 6.61
N LEU A 448 -1.24 28.33 5.94
CA LEU A 448 -0.76 27.11 6.58
C LEU A 448 0.72 27.27 6.96
N ASP A 449 1.03 27.29 8.25
CA ASP A 449 2.38 27.50 8.77
C ASP A 449 3.32 26.37 8.40
N ALA A 450 2.84 25.12 8.53
CA ALA A 450 3.61 23.93 8.24
C ALA A 450 2.72 22.69 7.98
N ALA A 451 3.27 21.71 7.27
CA ALA A 451 2.63 20.41 7.09
C ALA A 451 3.63 19.25 7.07
N VAL A 452 3.24 18.13 7.68
CA VAL A 452 3.96 16.86 7.59
C VAL A 452 3.05 15.82 6.95
N TRP A 453 3.55 15.24 5.87
CA TRP A 453 2.92 14.20 5.09
C TRP A 453 3.83 12.98 5.05
N ILE A 454 3.32 11.83 5.48
CA ILE A 454 4.09 10.57 5.49
C ILE A 454 3.48 9.55 4.55
N GLY A 455 4.32 8.86 3.77
CA GLY A 455 3.92 7.73 2.91
C GLY A 455 2.84 8.09 1.88
N THR A 456 2.98 9.22 1.20
CA THR A 456 1.96 9.72 0.26
C THR A 456 1.75 8.76 -0.94
N PRO A 457 0.53 8.27 -1.19
CA PRO A 457 0.23 7.39 -2.32
C PRO A 457 0.64 7.96 -3.67
N ASN A 458 1.05 7.07 -4.58
CA ASN A 458 1.47 7.44 -5.94
C ASN A 458 0.39 8.17 -6.77
N ALA A 459 -0.89 8.04 -6.39
CA ALA A 459 -1.99 8.65 -7.12
C ALA A 459 -2.12 10.17 -6.90
N THR A 460 -1.35 10.75 -5.97
CA THR A 460 -1.44 12.15 -5.54
C THR A 460 -0.92 13.12 -6.61
N LYS A 461 -1.81 13.92 -7.19
CA LYS A 461 -1.57 14.86 -8.29
C LYS A 461 -0.93 16.16 -7.88
N TRP A 462 -1.26 16.71 -6.71
CA TRP A 462 -0.60 17.93 -6.24
C TRP A 462 0.92 17.74 -6.06
N ARG A 463 1.33 16.58 -5.51
CA ARG A 463 2.74 16.19 -5.44
C ARG A 463 3.39 16.13 -6.84
N ASP A 464 2.71 15.53 -7.81
CA ASP A 464 3.19 15.45 -9.20
C ASP A 464 3.30 16.86 -9.83
N GLU A 465 2.42 17.81 -9.49
CA GLU A 465 2.49 19.21 -9.95
C GLU A 465 3.74 19.95 -9.45
N LEU A 466 4.22 19.63 -8.24
CA LEU A 466 5.38 20.28 -7.63
C LEU A 466 6.73 19.72 -8.10
N TRP A 467 6.83 18.39 -8.27
CA TRP A 467 8.11 17.74 -8.61
C TRP A 467 8.17 17.13 -10.02
N GLY A 468 7.05 17.00 -10.71
CA GLY A 468 6.96 16.58 -12.11
C GLY A 468 7.86 15.39 -12.46
N ASP A 469 8.76 15.62 -13.42
CA ASP A 469 9.67 14.62 -13.98
C ASP A 469 11.01 14.49 -13.22
N ARG A 470 11.09 14.92 -11.95
CA ARG A 470 12.33 14.79 -11.16
C ARG A 470 12.78 13.32 -11.14
N PRO A 471 13.98 12.98 -11.65
CA PRO A 471 14.46 11.61 -11.65
C PRO A 471 14.52 11.04 -10.23
N VAL A 472 13.92 9.88 -10.00
CA VAL A 472 13.89 9.23 -8.67
C VAL A 472 15.29 8.91 -8.12
N GLY A 473 16.30 8.78 -8.99
CA GLY A 473 17.69 8.58 -8.61
C GLY A 473 18.44 9.85 -8.18
N GLN A 474 17.92 11.04 -8.50
CA GLN A 474 18.58 12.31 -8.20
C GLN A 474 18.38 12.69 -6.72
N ALA A 475 19.46 13.11 -6.04
CA ALA A 475 19.36 13.59 -4.66
C ALA A 475 18.40 14.79 -4.57
N PRO A 476 17.49 14.81 -3.59
CA PRO A 476 16.51 15.89 -3.45
C PRO A 476 17.18 17.15 -2.90
N SER A 477 16.58 18.31 -3.21
CA SER A 477 16.83 19.59 -2.55
C SER A 477 15.51 20.14 -1.99
N VAL A 478 15.59 21.12 -1.09
CA VAL A 478 14.41 21.89 -0.67
C VAL A 478 13.81 22.54 -1.92
N GLY A 479 12.55 22.23 -2.18
CA GLY A 479 11.79 22.63 -3.36
C GLY A 479 11.01 23.93 -3.15
N PRO A 480 10.07 24.23 -4.06
CA PRO A 480 9.28 25.47 -4.03
C PRO A 480 8.56 25.69 -2.70
N GLY A 481 8.57 26.93 -2.21
CA GLY A 481 7.92 27.37 -0.97
C GLY A 481 8.25 26.51 0.26
N ALA A 482 9.52 26.14 0.41
CA ALA A 482 10.02 25.36 1.55
C ALA A 482 9.46 23.93 1.64
N ALA A 483 9.00 23.36 0.52
CA ALA A 483 8.54 21.98 0.47
C ALA A 483 9.69 21.01 0.22
N PHE A 484 9.71 19.86 0.89
CA PHE A 484 10.76 18.85 0.74
C PHE A 484 10.18 17.46 0.53
N LEU A 485 10.55 16.83 -0.60
CA LEU A 485 10.19 15.46 -0.95
C LEU A 485 11.47 14.60 -0.98
N PRO A 486 11.83 13.91 0.12
CA PRO A 486 12.94 12.97 0.14
C PRO A 486 12.64 11.70 -0.66
N ARG A 487 13.69 10.99 -1.12
CA ARG A 487 13.56 9.63 -1.69
C ARG A 487 13.48 8.56 -0.61
N ALA A 488 14.11 8.83 0.54
CA ALA A 488 14.13 8.02 1.74
C ALA A 488 14.42 8.91 2.96
N VAL A 489 14.13 8.45 4.17
CA VAL A 489 14.41 9.16 5.44
C VAL A 489 15.86 9.66 5.51
N ARG A 490 16.84 8.90 5.00
CA ARG A 490 18.24 9.36 4.96
C ARG A 490 18.44 10.73 4.30
N ASP A 491 17.63 11.09 3.30
CA ASP A 491 17.75 12.37 2.60
C ASP A 491 17.27 13.52 3.51
N TRP A 492 16.31 13.25 4.40
CA TRP A 492 15.86 14.19 5.43
C TRP A 492 16.92 14.39 6.51
N ARG A 493 17.48 13.28 7.03
CA ARG A 493 18.58 13.32 8.01
C ARG A 493 19.86 13.96 7.44
N GLY A 494 20.06 13.85 6.12
CA GLY A 494 21.21 14.42 5.42
C GLY A 494 21.15 15.93 5.15
N LEU A 495 20.01 16.59 5.41
CA LEU A 495 19.95 18.05 5.39
C LEU A 495 20.73 18.64 6.57
N SER A 496 21.45 19.72 6.32
CA SER A 496 21.99 20.58 7.40
C SER A 496 20.87 21.13 8.28
N ASP A 497 21.21 21.52 9.51
CA ASP A 497 20.23 22.06 10.46
C ASP A 497 19.57 23.33 9.92
N GLU A 498 20.31 24.20 9.23
CA GLU A 498 19.74 25.40 8.58
C GLU A 498 18.77 25.05 7.45
N GLN A 499 19.10 24.06 6.62
CA GLN A 499 18.19 23.61 5.57
C GLN A 499 16.93 22.99 6.14
N ARG A 500 17.09 22.19 7.21
CA ARG A 500 15.99 21.47 7.87
C ARG A 500 15.04 22.44 8.56
N ALA A 501 15.56 23.44 9.27
CA ALA A 501 14.78 24.53 9.87
C ALA A 501 14.02 25.37 8.83
N GLY A 502 14.53 25.42 7.59
CA GLY A 502 13.88 26.09 6.48
C GLY A 502 12.71 25.32 5.85
N VAL A 503 12.47 24.05 6.19
CA VAL A 503 11.40 23.23 5.61
C VAL A 503 10.07 23.47 6.31
N LYS A 504 9.05 23.87 5.55
CA LYS A 504 7.67 24.05 6.03
C LYS A 504 6.74 22.91 5.65
N TYR A 505 7.00 22.24 4.52
CA TYR A 505 6.10 21.22 3.99
C TYR A 505 6.89 19.94 3.69
N LEU A 506 6.88 18.98 4.60
CA LEU A 506 7.64 17.73 4.47
C LEU A 506 6.75 16.61 3.92
N LEU A 507 7.18 15.96 2.83
CA LEU A 507 6.54 14.77 2.24
C LEU A 507 7.45 13.54 2.46
N LEU A 508 7.60 13.13 3.71
CA LEU A 508 8.52 12.07 4.13
C LEU A 508 8.12 10.70 3.57
N ASN A 509 9.09 9.95 3.04
CA ASN A 509 8.89 8.58 2.59
C ASN A 509 10.05 7.70 3.04
N ASN A 510 9.77 6.45 3.41
CA ASN A 510 10.79 5.43 3.50
C ASN A 510 11.19 4.99 2.08
N GLY A 511 12.47 4.68 1.91
CA GLY A 511 13.00 4.32 0.60
C GLY A 511 12.39 3.03 0.05
N ASP A 512 11.95 2.14 0.93
CA ASP A 512 11.35 0.83 0.64
C ASP A 512 9.81 0.83 0.79
N ASP A 513 9.18 1.98 1.11
CA ASP A 513 7.71 2.06 1.23
C ASP A 513 7.03 1.66 -0.11
N PRO A 514 6.17 0.63 -0.12
CA PRO A 514 5.38 0.26 -1.29
C PRO A 514 4.25 1.24 -1.65
N ILE A 515 3.74 2.02 -0.69
CA ILE A 515 2.57 2.91 -0.89
C ILE A 515 2.85 4.01 -1.93
N PRO A 516 3.97 4.76 -1.87
CA PRO A 516 4.32 5.76 -2.89
C PRO A 516 4.69 5.16 -4.25
N LYS A 517 4.89 3.84 -4.34
CA LYS A 517 5.37 3.11 -5.52
C LYS A 517 4.30 2.25 -6.20
N PHE A 518 3.18 2.02 -5.52
CA PHE A 518 2.10 1.18 -6.02
C PHE A 518 1.17 1.95 -6.97
N GLY A 519 0.85 1.34 -8.11
CA GLY A 519 -0.13 1.87 -9.04
C GLY A 519 -0.41 0.91 -10.20
N PRO A 520 -1.54 1.10 -10.92
CA PRO A 520 -1.95 0.19 -11.99
C PRO A 520 -0.94 0.15 -13.15
N GLN A 521 -0.15 1.21 -13.35
CA GLN A 521 0.86 1.28 -14.39
C GLN A 521 1.91 0.18 -14.30
N LEU A 522 2.16 -0.39 -13.11
CA LEU A 522 3.09 -1.52 -12.92
C LEU A 522 2.70 -2.77 -13.74
N LEU A 523 1.45 -2.87 -14.19
CA LEU A 523 0.98 -3.95 -15.06
C LEU A 523 1.60 -3.88 -16.46
N TRP A 524 1.86 -2.69 -16.99
CA TRP A 524 2.32 -2.51 -18.37
C TRP A 524 3.53 -1.59 -18.56
N ARG A 525 4.03 -0.99 -17.49
CA ARG A 525 5.15 -0.05 -17.50
C ARG A 525 6.13 -0.39 -16.38
N GLN A 526 7.41 -0.42 -16.72
CA GLN A 526 8.49 -0.51 -15.75
C GLN A 526 8.59 0.82 -14.98
N PRO A 527 8.56 0.79 -13.64
CA PRO A 527 8.68 2.00 -12.84
C PRO A 527 10.14 2.45 -12.74
N ASP A 528 10.36 3.74 -12.48
CA ASP A 528 11.72 4.31 -12.45
C ASP A 528 12.55 3.78 -11.26
N TRP A 529 11.91 3.38 -10.17
CA TRP A 529 12.59 2.74 -9.02
C TRP A 529 13.08 1.31 -9.31
N LEU A 530 12.65 0.68 -10.42
CA LEU A 530 13.25 -0.54 -10.99
C LEU A 530 14.09 -0.25 -12.24
N GLY A 531 14.59 0.98 -12.39
CA GLY A 531 15.52 1.34 -13.46
C GLY A 531 16.87 0.60 -13.37
N PRO A 532 17.89 1.04 -14.11
CA PRO A 532 19.25 0.52 -13.95
C PRO A 532 19.73 0.54 -12.50
N ASP A 533 20.46 -0.50 -12.08
CA ASP A 533 20.91 -0.67 -10.69
C ASP A 533 21.84 0.45 -10.20
N ASN A 534 22.47 1.25 -11.06
CA ASN A 534 23.28 2.40 -10.64
C ASN A 534 22.46 3.68 -10.45
N THR A 535 21.19 3.69 -10.83
CA THR A 535 20.32 4.88 -10.76
C THR A 535 19.10 4.71 -9.84
N ARG A 536 18.86 3.52 -9.27
CA ARG A 536 17.70 3.34 -8.37
C ARG A 536 17.89 4.12 -7.07
N PRO A 537 16.80 4.71 -6.51
CA PRO A 537 16.84 5.40 -5.24
C PRO A 537 17.29 4.48 -4.10
N PRO A 538 17.77 5.05 -2.99
CA PRO A 538 17.68 4.43 -1.66
C PRO A 538 16.41 3.59 -1.46
N GLY A 539 16.54 2.39 -0.88
CA GLY A 539 15.38 1.57 -0.53
C GLY A 539 14.80 0.73 -1.67
N ALA A 540 15.29 0.88 -2.91
CA ALA A 540 14.89 0.04 -4.04
C ALA A 540 15.78 -1.21 -4.14
N PRO A 541 15.22 -2.40 -4.46
CA PRO A 541 16.00 -3.64 -4.58
C PRO A 541 17.07 -3.52 -5.67
N ARG A 542 18.13 -4.32 -5.61
CA ARG A 542 19.16 -4.43 -6.67
C ARG A 542 19.17 -5.85 -7.25
N GLY A 543 19.52 -6.01 -8.52
CA GLY A 543 19.45 -7.30 -9.25
C GLY A 543 18.03 -7.75 -9.62
N THR A 544 16.99 -7.14 -9.04
CA THR A 544 15.58 -7.37 -9.38
C THR A 544 15.22 -6.72 -10.71
N ALA A 545 14.41 -7.39 -11.55
CA ALA A 545 13.86 -6.79 -12.76
C ALA A 545 12.34 -6.62 -12.69
N TRP A 546 11.82 -5.62 -13.39
CA TRP A 546 10.38 -5.50 -13.59
C TRP A 546 9.83 -6.72 -14.35
N GLN A 547 8.83 -7.37 -13.78
CA GLN A 547 8.07 -8.44 -14.39
C GLN A 547 6.62 -7.98 -14.54
N PRO A 548 6.10 -7.82 -15.76
CA PRO A 548 4.71 -7.41 -15.98
C PRO A 548 3.74 -8.30 -15.20
N VAL A 549 2.71 -7.70 -14.61
CA VAL A 549 1.74 -8.35 -13.70
C VAL A 549 2.36 -8.82 -12.37
N VAL A 550 3.47 -9.56 -12.40
CA VAL A 550 4.12 -10.08 -11.18
C VAL A 550 4.61 -8.96 -10.27
N THR A 551 5.26 -7.91 -10.78
CA THR A 551 5.70 -6.76 -9.98
C THR A 551 4.53 -6.00 -9.36
N PHE A 552 3.38 -5.92 -10.05
CA PHE A 552 2.17 -5.32 -9.49
C PHE A 552 1.70 -6.11 -8.27
N PHE A 553 1.57 -7.45 -8.39
CA PHE A 553 1.17 -8.30 -7.26
C PHE A 553 2.22 -8.37 -6.15
N ALA A 554 3.51 -8.36 -6.49
CA ALA A 554 4.60 -8.28 -5.52
C ALA A 554 4.49 -7.00 -4.68
N THR A 555 4.32 -5.86 -5.33
CA THR A 555 4.21 -4.55 -4.66
C THR A 555 2.91 -4.46 -3.85
N PHE A 556 1.82 -5.07 -4.31
CA PHE A 556 0.58 -5.18 -3.54
C PHE A 556 0.75 -6.03 -2.27
N LEU A 557 1.45 -7.16 -2.34
CA LEU A 557 1.75 -7.98 -1.17
C LEU A 557 2.68 -7.24 -0.19
N ASP A 558 3.69 -6.53 -0.71
CA ASP A 558 4.55 -5.68 0.11
C ASP A 558 3.72 -4.59 0.83
N MET A 559 2.75 -3.97 0.14
CA MET A 559 1.83 -3.00 0.74
C MET A 559 1.04 -3.58 1.91
N GLN A 560 0.55 -4.81 1.79
CA GLN A 560 -0.14 -5.48 2.89
C GLN A 560 0.81 -5.79 4.06
N ASN A 561 2.05 -6.15 3.76
CA ASN A 561 3.06 -6.48 4.76
C ASN A 561 3.60 -5.25 5.49
N ALA A 562 3.61 -4.09 4.82
CA ALA A 562 4.06 -2.81 5.36
C ALA A 562 3.12 -2.22 6.43
N LEU A 563 1.89 -2.72 6.53
CA LEU A 563 0.83 -2.21 7.42
C LEU A 563 0.65 -3.09 8.67
N SER A 564 1.69 -3.79 9.11
CA SER A 564 1.65 -4.67 10.29
C SER A 564 2.87 -4.44 11.18
N PRO A 565 2.98 -3.23 11.78
CA PRO A 565 4.04 -2.94 12.75
C PRO A 565 3.92 -3.79 14.01
N THR A 566 5.04 -3.99 14.70
CA THR A 566 5.07 -4.53 16.07
C THR A 566 4.76 -3.41 17.09
N PRO A 567 3.74 -3.56 17.96
CA PRO A 567 3.46 -2.58 19.01
C PRO A 567 4.64 -2.38 19.96
N GLY A 568 4.96 -1.12 20.29
CA GLY A 568 6.08 -0.74 21.16
C GLY A 568 7.46 -0.77 20.48
N THR A 569 7.58 -1.38 19.30
CA THR A 569 8.82 -1.38 18.51
C THR A 569 8.69 -0.39 17.36
N PHE A 570 9.34 0.77 17.47
CA PHE A 570 9.35 1.77 16.39
C PHE A 570 10.63 1.66 15.57
N ASP A 571 10.50 1.17 14.34
CA ASP A 571 11.61 1.00 13.40
C ASP A 571 11.42 1.81 12.12
N GLU A 572 12.47 1.84 11.27
CA GLU A 572 12.42 2.45 9.94
C GLU A 572 12.26 1.34 8.90
N GLY A 573 11.18 1.36 8.12
CA GLY A 573 11.02 0.45 7.01
C GLY A 573 9.57 0.31 6.56
N GLY A 574 9.37 0.01 5.27
CA GLY A 574 8.03 -0.12 4.71
C GLY A 574 7.19 1.13 4.95
N HIS A 575 6.00 0.97 5.52
CA HIS A 575 5.07 2.07 5.82
C HIS A 575 5.12 2.48 7.30
N ASP A 576 6.16 2.08 8.05
CA ASP A 576 6.37 2.50 9.42
C ASP A 576 7.21 3.77 9.49
N TYR A 577 6.61 4.84 10.00
CA TYR A 577 7.23 6.14 10.19
C TYR A 577 7.31 6.53 11.66
N ARG A 578 6.89 5.66 12.59
CA ARG A 578 6.69 6.00 14.01
C ARG A 578 8.00 6.48 14.65
N ARG A 579 9.14 5.92 14.24
CA ARG A 579 10.47 6.35 14.72
C ARG A 579 10.82 7.79 14.35
N GLU A 580 10.55 8.20 13.12
CA GLU A 580 10.96 9.52 12.58
C GLU A 580 9.91 10.61 12.79
N THR A 581 8.66 10.22 12.99
CA THR A 581 7.52 11.13 13.10
C THR A 581 7.70 12.17 14.21
N PRO A 582 8.18 11.84 15.43
CA PRO A 582 8.34 12.84 16.48
C PRO A 582 9.32 13.97 16.12
N GLU A 583 10.48 13.62 15.54
CA GLU A 583 11.47 14.60 15.11
C GLU A 583 11.03 15.40 13.87
N ALA A 584 10.32 14.76 12.94
CA ALA A 584 9.71 15.45 11.80
C ALA A 584 8.67 16.49 12.28
N VAL A 585 7.80 16.12 13.22
CA VAL A 585 6.81 17.02 13.83
C VAL A 585 7.50 18.15 14.59
N ARG A 586 8.44 17.86 15.50
CA ARG A 586 9.23 18.85 16.24
C ARG A 586 9.84 19.90 15.31
N THR A 587 10.54 19.43 14.29
CA THR A 587 11.31 20.30 13.40
C THR A 587 10.41 21.10 12.47
N VAL A 588 9.50 20.45 11.74
CA VAL A 588 8.68 21.09 10.70
C VAL A 588 7.61 21.99 11.31
N PHE A 589 7.03 21.60 12.45
CA PHE A 589 6.11 22.47 13.18
C PHE A 589 6.83 23.48 14.06
N GLY A 590 8.17 23.49 14.09
CA GLY A 590 8.99 24.42 14.87
C GLY A 590 8.56 24.49 16.33
N LEU A 591 8.59 23.33 16.99
CA LEU A 591 8.22 23.16 18.40
C LEU A 591 9.48 22.94 19.24
N ASP A 592 9.53 23.57 20.41
CA ASP A 592 10.70 23.55 21.28
C ASP A 592 10.68 22.35 22.23
N ALA A 593 11.78 21.62 22.24
CA ALA A 593 12.09 20.60 23.25
C ALA A 593 13.60 20.37 23.31
N THR A 594 14.07 19.96 24.49
CA THR A 594 15.43 19.46 24.70
C THR A 594 15.57 18.04 24.13
N GLU A 595 16.80 17.61 23.87
CA GLU A 595 17.06 16.23 23.45
C GLU A 595 16.63 15.23 24.54
N GLU A 596 16.83 15.55 25.82
CA GLU A 596 16.38 14.72 26.94
C GLU A 596 14.85 14.59 26.97
N GLN A 597 14.11 15.66 26.67
CA GLN A 597 12.66 15.61 26.52
C GLN A 597 12.26 14.72 25.34
N MET A 598 12.93 14.84 24.20
CA MET A 598 12.63 14.01 23.02
C MET A 598 12.89 12.52 23.26
N VAL A 599 13.92 12.17 24.02
CA VAL A 599 14.16 10.78 24.46
C VAL A 599 12.99 10.25 25.30
N ARG A 600 12.49 11.04 26.26
CA ARG A 600 11.34 10.64 27.09
C ARG A 600 10.04 10.56 26.30
N VAL A 601 9.81 11.50 25.37
CA VAL A 601 8.65 11.47 24.46
C VAL A 601 8.68 10.21 23.61
N GLN A 602 9.81 9.91 22.97
CA GLN A 602 9.99 8.71 22.16
C GLN A 602 9.74 7.42 22.96
N GLN A 603 10.24 7.35 24.21
CA GLN A 603 9.98 6.21 25.08
C GLN A 603 8.49 6.09 25.42
N SER A 604 7.86 7.19 25.85
CA SER A 604 6.46 7.20 26.24
C SER A 604 5.52 6.81 25.09
N LEU A 605 5.81 7.25 23.86
CA LEU A 605 5.04 6.87 22.66
C LEU A 605 5.06 5.35 22.41
N ARG A 606 6.20 4.68 22.65
CA ARG A 606 6.33 3.22 22.49
C ARG A 606 5.55 2.49 23.58
N ASP A 607 5.73 2.91 24.84
CA ASP A 607 5.08 2.29 25.98
C ASP A 607 3.56 2.42 25.89
N ARG A 608 3.06 3.60 25.46
CA ARG A 608 1.64 3.85 25.26
C ARG A 608 1.03 3.02 24.14
N GLU A 609 1.70 2.91 22.98
CA GLU A 609 1.19 2.05 21.90
C GLU A 609 1.07 0.60 22.38
N LEU A 610 2.10 0.08 23.05
CA LEU A 610 2.07 -1.27 23.59
C LEU A 610 0.92 -1.46 24.57
N HIS A 611 0.76 -0.54 25.53
CA HIS A 611 -0.33 -0.56 26.50
C HIS A 611 -1.71 -0.59 25.82
N PHE A 612 -2.00 0.31 24.88
CA PHE A 612 -3.32 0.37 24.25
C PHE A 612 -3.61 -0.84 23.35
N GLU A 613 -2.61 -1.34 22.63
CA GLU A 613 -2.75 -2.53 21.79
C GLU A 613 -3.00 -3.78 22.66
N VAL A 614 -2.30 -3.92 23.79
CA VAL A 614 -2.51 -5.00 24.76
C VAL A 614 -3.87 -4.88 25.44
N GLN A 615 -4.24 -3.69 25.92
CA GLN A 615 -5.53 -3.44 26.55
C GLN A 615 -6.71 -3.78 25.63
N ARG A 616 -6.61 -3.39 24.36
CA ARG A 616 -7.66 -3.68 23.38
C ARG A 616 -7.82 -5.18 23.15
N ASP A 617 -6.71 -5.88 22.94
CA ASP A 617 -6.75 -7.30 22.65
C ASP A 617 -7.12 -8.13 23.89
N TRP A 618 -6.73 -7.66 25.10
CA TRP A 618 -7.19 -8.20 26.38
C TRP A 618 -8.70 -8.05 26.57
N ALA A 619 -9.24 -6.85 26.36
CA ALA A 619 -10.68 -6.61 26.45
C ALA A 619 -11.48 -7.50 25.49
N ALA A 620 -10.98 -7.70 24.26
CA ALA A 620 -11.59 -8.58 23.27
C ALA A 620 -11.52 -10.07 23.69
N ALA A 621 -10.43 -10.51 24.34
CA ALA A 621 -10.31 -11.85 24.89
C ALA A 621 -11.30 -12.08 26.04
N VAL A 622 -11.42 -11.12 26.96
CA VAL A 622 -12.38 -11.16 28.09
C VAL A 622 -13.83 -11.17 27.58
N ALA A 623 -14.14 -10.39 26.54
CA ALA A 623 -15.46 -10.32 25.91
C ALA A 623 -15.81 -11.57 25.06
N ALA A 624 -14.85 -12.45 24.78
CA ALA A 624 -15.11 -13.66 24.00
C ALA A 624 -16.10 -14.60 24.71
N PRO A 625 -16.91 -15.38 23.96
CA PRO A 625 -17.78 -16.40 24.55
C PRO A 625 -16.99 -17.35 25.45
N GLU A 626 -17.59 -17.81 26.56
CA GLU A 626 -16.93 -18.63 27.57
C GLU A 626 -16.19 -19.84 26.97
N GLU A 627 -16.81 -20.51 26.00
CA GLU A 627 -16.27 -21.66 25.26
C GLU A 627 -14.97 -21.35 24.47
N LYS A 628 -14.71 -20.08 24.16
CA LYS A 628 -13.58 -19.61 23.35
C LYS A 628 -12.60 -18.73 24.11
N ARG A 629 -12.91 -18.38 25.37
CA ARG A 629 -12.11 -17.43 26.15
C ARG A 629 -10.69 -17.94 26.38
N ALA A 630 -10.54 -19.19 26.81
CA ALA A 630 -9.22 -19.80 27.02
C ALA A 630 -8.36 -19.82 25.73
N GLU A 631 -8.97 -20.13 24.57
CA GLU A 631 -8.27 -20.08 23.27
C GLU A 631 -7.87 -18.65 22.90
N ALA A 632 -8.72 -17.66 23.21
CA ALA A 632 -8.45 -16.25 22.96
C ALA A 632 -7.30 -15.73 23.84
N GLU A 633 -7.27 -16.10 25.12
CA GLU A 633 -6.21 -15.76 26.08
C GLU A 633 -4.88 -16.41 25.68
N GLU A 634 -4.83 -17.71 25.37
CA GLU A 634 -3.62 -18.38 24.91
C GLU A 634 -3.05 -17.74 23.63
N LYS A 635 -3.94 -17.38 22.69
CA LYS A 635 -3.55 -16.68 21.47
C LYS A 635 -2.99 -15.29 21.78
N LEU A 636 -3.56 -14.60 22.76
CA LEU A 636 -3.08 -13.29 23.19
C LEU A 636 -1.71 -13.39 23.86
N GLU A 637 -1.50 -14.36 24.76
CA GLU A 637 -0.21 -14.63 25.38
C GLU A 637 0.90 -14.82 24.35
N LYS A 638 0.65 -15.67 23.36
CA LYS A 638 1.59 -15.88 22.27
C LYS A 638 1.87 -14.59 21.50
N LYS A 639 0.82 -13.82 21.19
CA LYS A 639 0.92 -12.59 20.42
C LYS A 639 1.71 -11.51 21.17
N VAL A 640 1.42 -11.28 22.44
CA VAL A 640 2.13 -10.30 23.28
C VAL A 640 3.56 -10.76 23.53
N SER A 641 3.79 -12.06 23.73
CA SER A 641 5.16 -12.61 23.85
C SER A 641 6.00 -12.33 22.60
N GLU A 642 5.40 -12.46 21.41
CA GLU A 642 6.04 -12.10 20.14
C GLU A 642 6.34 -10.59 20.06
N TRP A 643 5.47 -9.73 20.59
CA TRP A 643 5.69 -8.27 20.62
C TRP A 643 6.81 -7.83 21.55
N VAL A 644 6.84 -8.36 22.78
CA VAL A 644 7.85 -7.95 23.78
C VAL A 644 9.16 -8.73 23.67
N GLY A 645 9.20 -9.77 22.84
CA GLY A 645 10.40 -10.57 22.59
C GLY A 645 10.77 -11.55 23.70
N HIS A 646 9.86 -11.80 24.66
CA HIS A 646 10.00 -12.79 25.71
C HIS A 646 8.63 -13.38 26.07
N GLU A 647 8.60 -14.55 26.70
CA GLU A 647 7.34 -15.14 27.17
C GLU A 647 6.70 -14.24 28.24
N VAL A 648 5.38 -14.06 28.16
CA VAL A 648 4.57 -13.32 29.13
C VAL A 648 3.50 -14.21 29.76
N THR A 649 3.15 -13.93 31.00
CA THR A 649 2.02 -14.57 31.70
C THR A 649 0.74 -13.73 31.58
N PRO A 650 -0.46 -14.29 31.87
CA PRO A 650 -1.69 -13.50 31.99
C PRO A 650 -1.57 -12.30 32.94
N GLU A 651 -0.87 -12.46 34.06
CA GLU A 651 -0.64 -11.39 35.04
C GLU A 651 0.23 -10.26 34.47
N ASP A 652 1.18 -10.60 33.59
CA ASP A 652 1.99 -9.59 32.90
C ASP A 652 1.16 -8.83 31.86
N ILE A 653 0.26 -9.52 31.16
CA ILE A 653 -0.67 -8.91 30.19
C ILE A 653 -1.66 -7.98 30.89
N GLU A 654 -2.19 -8.39 32.03
CA GLU A 654 -3.10 -7.56 32.83
C GLU A 654 -2.39 -6.27 33.27
N LYS A 655 -1.15 -6.37 33.79
CA LYS A 655 -0.35 -5.18 34.16
C LYS A 655 0.01 -4.28 32.98
N LEU A 656 0.18 -4.85 31.79
CA LEU A 656 0.42 -4.07 30.56
C LEU A 656 -0.86 -3.39 30.07
N ALA A 657 -2.04 -3.95 30.39
CA ALA A 657 -3.36 -3.45 30.00
C ALA A 657 -3.94 -2.40 30.97
N GLU A 658 -3.47 -2.39 32.22
CA GLU A 658 -3.70 -1.36 33.26
C GLU A 658 -2.79 -0.14 33.06
#